data_AF-A0ABD3HGF8-F1
#
_entry.id   AF-A0ABD3HGF8-F1
#
_cell.length_a   1.000
_cell.length_b   1.000
_cell.length_c   1.000
_cell.angle_alpha   90.00
_cell.angle_beta   90.00
_cell.angle_gamma   90.00
#
_symmetry.space_group_name_H-M   'P 1'
#
loop_
_entity.id
_entity.type
_entity.pdbx_description
1 polymer ?
#
loop_
_entity_poly.entity_id
_entity_poly.type
_entity_poly.pdbx_seq_one_letter_code
_entity_poly.pdbx_strand_id
1 'polypeptide(L)'
;MSKMGKEAEEIANRLRQHRTSVFQANEKMDQFRLLMHWNKEELEQWSQAAKQKDEDNAAMEKYTKSDDYRIYELQQEEVKAATELSNLQQALDAEVTETRSYQIQLDRTAILFRELHQQRQKVIRMWETTVEAIHARDESIHHVAEQFAENKLRIQKKKHHLDAMQKALLKELDTNKDLERMIRDAEQEVVKARGISQKEIESSKGMEEQNELVKVNHLRSQAELAVQIAMKAQAEEDLEVKKKKVIEAKERHERALKKVEEENDHLDTVEKRAQELGRLLTREENEVKAAKRRVIELQDKHFKATEELHSLRRAEKETLHEITGGKSQIRHLSYNITRLEQNMTRQEEVLYTLDFQIQSLERKVARASGERSDLEEQETSKIIKGLEKELDDKKDEEALVDSQAAQRDKEEKMLDHDLLQMEVNRLSDILNMKADGVFTMESIKQKLIMCMEEHKREINGRREKTKAQLKIIQDELHNLMVQRKRLILQIDKLQKKYQTLISRVKMEDGTMRSANYYVIKAAQERQLLEAEVPKLEDEVNKVRADVKLLEKATDEIKESNNALRCSLNTPRSLELAQEQKYLKQLYLQAKERTRFKQREEAALLEELEEAERRLENAEKERNTVEETIRDLLKKVEVGTKEADEQAVKHRRARTQLQKLARDIKEKHEVEEFRRIEKEMQLVEVRETVKEVLYKLKAMAIESPEIAEVIEGKVMEAGLKLPSGLSSARSSKSSSSSSGSASSRSSLKDTSWTATRRPLAGSILNIDLDLDNI
;
A
#
# COMPACT_ATOMS: atom_id res chain seq x y z
N MET A 1 66.19 149.87 -124.71
CA MET A 1 64.91 149.42 -124.11
C MET A 1 64.74 147.90 -124.11
N SER A 2 64.76 147.18 -125.24
CA SER A 2 64.28 145.77 -125.29
C SER A 2 65.02 144.72 -124.42
N LYS A 3 66.34 144.84 -124.14
CA LYS A 3 67.06 143.83 -123.32
C LYS A 3 66.67 143.85 -121.84
N MET A 4 66.65 145.03 -121.20
CA MET A 4 66.41 145.18 -119.75
C MET A 4 65.09 144.56 -119.28
N GLY A 5 64.06 144.53 -120.13
CA GLY A 5 62.78 143.88 -119.82
C GLY A 5 62.93 142.36 -119.63
N LYS A 6 63.67 141.69 -120.53
CA LYS A 6 63.85 140.23 -120.48
C LYS A 6 64.67 139.76 -119.29
N GLU A 7 65.71 140.51 -118.94
CA GLU A 7 66.54 140.22 -117.76
C GLU A 7 65.74 140.42 -116.45
N ALA A 8 64.87 141.43 -116.40
CA ALA A 8 63.93 141.62 -115.31
C ALA A 8 62.87 140.49 -115.24
N GLU A 9 62.34 140.04 -116.37
CA GLU A 9 61.42 138.89 -116.44
C GLU A 9 62.09 137.57 -116.01
N GLU A 10 63.34 137.30 -116.41
CA GLU A 10 64.08 136.11 -115.95
C GLU A 10 64.33 136.12 -114.43
N ILE A 11 64.74 137.26 -113.87
CA ILE A 11 64.94 137.40 -112.42
C ILE A 11 63.59 137.25 -111.69
N ALA A 12 62.52 137.86 -112.20
CA ALA A 12 61.18 137.70 -111.64
C ALA A 12 60.67 136.25 -111.72
N ASN A 13 60.99 135.52 -112.78
CA ASN A 13 60.63 134.12 -112.96
C ASN A 13 61.43 133.18 -112.05
N ARG A 14 62.74 133.40 -111.87
CA ARG A 14 63.54 132.66 -110.86
C ARG A 14 63.08 132.98 -109.45
N LEU A 15 62.78 134.24 -109.13
CA LEU A 15 62.22 134.63 -107.84
C LEU A 15 60.84 133.99 -107.59
N ARG A 16 60.01 133.86 -108.63
CA ARG A 16 58.77 133.06 -108.62
C ARG A 16 59.07 131.59 -108.31
N GLN A 17 59.95 130.93 -109.07
CA GLN A 17 60.29 129.52 -108.86
C GLN A 17 60.82 129.24 -107.45
N HIS A 18 61.71 130.08 -106.92
CA HIS A 18 62.17 129.96 -105.54
C HIS A 18 61.04 130.20 -104.52
N ARG A 19 60.15 131.19 -104.75
CA ARG A 19 58.93 131.34 -103.91
C ARG A 19 58.02 130.10 -103.96
N THR A 20 57.79 129.51 -105.14
CA THR A 20 56.97 128.31 -105.28
C THR A 20 57.62 127.09 -104.64
N SER A 21 58.94 126.95 -104.74
CA SER A 21 59.70 125.87 -104.09
C SER A 21 59.71 126.01 -102.57
N VAL A 22 59.91 127.23 -102.03
CA VAL A 22 59.79 127.52 -100.59
C VAL A 22 58.36 127.31 -100.10
N PHE A 23 57.35 127.66 -100.91
CA PHE A 23 55.94 127.38 -100.59
C PHE A 23 55.68 125.87 -100.49
N GLN A 24 56.10 125.08 -101.48
CA GLN A 24 55.98 123.61 -101.44
C GLN A 24 56.81 122.95 -100.33
N ALA A 25 57.96 123.54 -99.95
CA ALA A 25 58.76 123.06 -98.83
C ALA A 25 58.09 123.37 -97.49
N ASN A 26 57.47 124.53 -97.33
CA ASN A 26 56.64 124.87 -96.17
C ASN A 26 55.39 123.98 -96.10
N GLU A 27 54.68 123.78 -97.22
CA GLU A 27 53.52 122.88 -97.31
C GLU A 27 53.86 121.45 -96.87
N LYS A 28 55.01 120.91 -97.31
CA LYS A 28 55.53 119.62 -96.84
C LYS A 28 55.95 119.64 -95.37
N MET A 29 56.55 120.72 -94.89
CA MET A 29 56.90 120.88 -93.48
C MET A 29 55.63 120.94 -92.59
N ASP A 30 54.55 121.55 -93.06
CA ASP A 30 53.27 121.60 -92.37
C ASP A 30 52.52 120.25 -92.45
N GLN A 31 52.63 119.50 -93.55
CA GLN A 31 52.22 118.09 -93.63
C GLN A 31 53.00 117.21 -92.63
N PHE A 32 54.32 117.36 -92.52
CA PHE A 32 55.12 116.63 -91.54
C PHE A 32 54.84 117.05 -90.09
N ARG A 33 54.53 118.34 -89.84
CA ARG A 33 54.03 118.79 -88.53
C ARG A 33 52.70 118.13 -88.20
N LEU A 34 51.73 118.12 -89.12
CA LEU A 34 50.44 117.48 -88.92
C LEU A 34 50.60 115.97 -88.65
N LEU A 35 51.45 115.28 -89.41
CA LEU A 35 51.77 113.86 -89.16
C LEU A 35 52.48 113.64 -87.82
N MET A 36 53.39 114.54 -87.42
CA MET A 36 54.05 114.48 -86.12
C MET A 36 53.07 114.71 -84.97
N HIS A 37 52.11 115.63 -85.14
CA HIS A 37 51.02 115.84 -84.17
C HIS A 37 50.12 114.61 -84.10
N TRP A 38 49.66 114.06 -85.23
CA TRP A 38 48.81 112.88 -85.24
C TRP A 38 49.49 111.63 -84.67
N ASN A 39 50.73 111.33 -85.06
CA ASN A 39 51.50 110.22 -84.50
C ASN A 39 51.78 110.40 -82.99
N LYS A 40 51.92 111.65 -82.53
CA LYS A 40 52.07 111.95 -81.10
C LYS A 40 50.75 111.71 -80.36
N GLU A 41 49.63 112.19 -80.89
CA GLU A 41 48.30 111.97 -80.32
C GLU A 41 47.93 110.48 -80.30
N GLU A 42 48.26 109.72 -81.34
CA GLU A 42 48.06 108.27 -81.38
C GLU A 42 48.93 107.55 -80.34
N LEU A 43 50.20 107.93 -80.19
CA LEU A 43 51.09 107.38 -79.15
C LEU A 43 50.62 107.74 -77.73
N GLU A 44 50.09 108.94 -77.53
CA GLU A 44 49.48 109.35 -76.25
C GLU A 44 48.19 108.58 -75.97
N GLN A 45 47.38 108.26 -76.99
CA GLN A 45 46.19 107.40 -76.88
C GLN A 45 46.55 105.95 -76.56
N TRP A 46 47.50 105.34 -77.28
CA TRP A 46 48.00 103.99 -76.98
C TRP A 46 48.64 103.90 -75.60
N SER A 47 49.38 104.94 -75.16
CA SER A 47 49.94 105.00 -73.81
C SER A 47 48.84 105.09 -72.72
N GLN A 48 47.75 105.82 -72.98
CA GLN A 48 46.60 105.88 -72.07
C GLN A 48 45.83 104.54 -72.03
N ALA A 49 45.58 103.92 -73.19
CA ALA A 49 44.91 102.62 -73.27
C ALA A 49 45.73 101.50 -72.61
N ALA A 50 47.06 101.51 -72.75
CA ALA A 50 47.95 100.59 -72.05
C ALA A 50 47.87 100.76 -70.53
N LYS A 51 47.98 102.00 -70.02
CA LYS A 51 47.83 102.29 -68.57
C LYS A 51 46.48 101.86 -68.02
N GLN A 52 45.39 102.13 -68.75
CA GLN A 52 44.05 101.66 -68.37
C GLN A 52 43.98 100.13 -68.29
N LYS A 53 44.66 99.40 -69.20
CA LYS A 53 44.71 97.93 -69.14
C LYS A 53 45.62 97.40 -68.03
N ASP A 54 46.71 98.09 -67.70
CA ASP A 54 47.52 97.77 -66.53
C ASP A 54 46.76 98.03 -65.22
N GLU A 55 45.97 99.11 -65.16
CA GLU A 55 45.06 99.43 -64.05
C GLU A 55 43.91 98.41 -63.91
N ASP A 56 43.26 98.02 -65.02
CA ASP A 56 42.25 96.94 -65.06
C ASP A 56 42.84 95.61 -64.57
N ASN A 57 44.01 95.22 -65.09
CA ASN A 57 44.70 93.98 -64.69
C ASN A 57 45.05 94.02 -63.20
N ALA A 58 45.57 95.15 -62.69
CA ALA A 58 45.87 95.34 -61.28
C ALA A 58 44.62 95.45 -60.39
N ALA A 59 43.43 95.68 -60.94
CA ALA A 59 42.15 95.53 -60.23
C ALA A 59 41.71 94.05 -60.21
N MET A 60 41.77 93.35 -61.35
CA MET A 60 41.46 91.92 -61.44
C MET A 60 42.38 91.06 -60.56
N GLU A 61 43.67 91.39 -60.44
CA GLU A 61 44.62 90.71 -59.55
C GLU A 61 44.33 90.97 -58.06
N LYS A 62 43.61 92.05 -57.71
CA LYS A 62 43.14 92.31 -56.34
C LYS A 62 41.83 91.58 -56.05
N TYR A 63 40.90 91.57 -57.01
CA TYR A 63 39.64 90.83 -56.87
C TYR A 63 39.91 89.32 -56.74
N THR A 64 40.70 88.73 -57.63
CA THR A 64 41.09 87.31 -57.53
C THR A 64 41.73 86.96 -56.19
N LYS A 65 42.68 87.77 -55.67
CA LYS A 65 43.26 87.55 -54.32
C LYS A 65 42.25 87.71 -53.18
N SER A 66 41.26 88.59 -53.32
CA SER A 66 40.16 88.75 -52.36
C SER A 66 39.20 87.56 -52.41
N ASP A 67 38.93 87.03 -53.61
CA ASP A 67 38.07 85.88 -53.83
C ASP A 67 38.75 84.58 -53.37
N ASP A 68 40.03 84.38 -53.67
CA ASP A 68 40.86 83.27 -53.16
C ASP A 68 40.86 83.25 -51.63
N TYR A 69 41.04 84.42 -51.00
CA TYR A 69 40.97 84.56 -49.55
C TYR A 69 39.56 84.25 -49.01
N ARG A 70 38.49 84.73 -49.66
CA ARG A 70 37.11 84.43 -49.21
C ARG A 70 36.72 82.96 -49.46
N ILE A 71 37.23 82.33 -50.51
CA ILE A 71 37.10 80.89 -50.76
C ILE A 71 37.80 80.11 -49.64
N TYR A 72 39.00 80.53 -49.22
CA TYR A 72 39.71 79.90 -48.09
C TYR A 72 38.94 80.07 -46.76
N GLU A 73 38.36 81.24 -46.48
CA GLU A 73 37.48 81.43 -45.32
C GLU A 73 36.27 80.49 -45.37
N LEU A 74 35.56 80.44 -46.51
CA LEU A 74 34.39 79.59 -46.71
C LEU A 74 34.73 78.09 -46.58
N GLN A 75 35.87 77.64 -47.10
CA GLN A 75 36.37 76.27 -46.91
C GLN A 75 36.68 75.99 -45.44
N GLN A 76 37.22 76.96 -44.70
CA GLN A 76 37.45 76.80 -43.26
C GLN A 76 36.14 76.79 -42.46
N GLU A 77 35.13 77.56 -42.86
CA GLU A 77 33.76 77.51 -42.33
C GLU A 77 33.09 76.16 -42.62
N GLU A 78 33.18 75.64 -43.85
CA GLU A 78 32.67 74.33 -44.27
C GLU A 78 33.32 73.18 -43.47
N VAL A 79 34.65 73.18 -43.33
CA VAL A 79 35.36 72.15 -42.54
C VAL A 79 34.96 72.19 -41.07
N LYS A 80 34.81 73.39 -40.46
CA LYS A 80 34.31 73.52 -39.08
C LYS A 80 32.91 72.92 -38.96
N ALA A 81 31.96 73.35 -39.81
CA ALA A 81 30.60 72.87 -39.81
C ALA A 81 30.51 71.34 -40.02
N ALA A 82 31.35 70.77 -40.89
CA ALA A 82 31.46 69.33 -41.10
C ALA A 82 31.98 68.59 -39.84
N THR A 83 32.97 69.15 -39.12
CA THR A 83 33.43 68.56 -37.86
C THR A 83 32.38 68.68 -36.74
N GLU A 84 31.67 69.81 -36.65
CA GLU A 84 30.58 69.99 -35.68
C GLU A 84 29.41 69.04 -35.95
N LEU A 85 29.03 68.87 -37.22
CA LEU A 85 28.02 67.90 -37.65
C LEU A 85 28.46 66.46 -37.34
N SER A 86 29.73 66.10 -37.60
CA SER A 86 30.28 64.78 -37.24
C SER A 86 30.25 64.53 -35.73
N ASN A 87 30.61 65.53 -34.92
CA ASN A 87 30.57 65.44 -33.46
C ASN A 87 29.14 65.31 -32.93
N LEU A 88 28.19 66.08 -33.48
CA LEU A 88 26.76 65.98 -33.17
C LEU A 88 26.18 64.62 -33.57
N GLN A 89 26.60 64.07 -34.72
CA GLN A 89 26.17 62.74 -35.15
C GLN A 89 26.74 61.64 -34.24
N GLN A 90 28.02 61.72 -33.84
CA GLN A 90 28.60 60.78 -32.87
C GLN A 90 27.90 60.84 -31.51
N ALA A 91 27.55 62.04 -31.03
CA ALA A 91 26.78 62.20 -29.79
C ALA A 91 25.36 61.64 -29.91
N LEU A 92 24.68 61.85 -31.04
CA LEU A 92 23.37 61.29 -31.33
C LEU A 92 23.41 59.75 -31.42
N ASP A 93 24.40 59.18 -32.09
CA ASP A 93 24.58 57.73 -32.17
C ASP A 93 24.89 57.13 -30.79
N ALA A 94 25.67 57.82 -29.94
CA ALA A 94 25.90 57.41 -28.55
C ALA A 94 24.59 57.37 -27.73
N GLU A 95 23.83 58.47 -27.70
CA GLU A 95 22.50 58.55 -27.05
C GLU A 95 21.52 57.48 -27.58
N VAL A 96 21.53 57.23 -28.89
CA VAL A 96 20.74 56.16 -29.52
C VAL A 96 21.20 54.76 -29.08
N THR A 97 22.49 54.53 -28.82
CA THR A 97 22.96 53.27 -28.24
C THR A 97 22.63 53.14 -26.75
N GLU A 98 22.75 54.20 -25.96
CA GLU A 98 22.40 54.18 -24.53
C GLU A 98 20.91 53.95 -24.32
N THR A 99 20.04 54.71 -25.00
CA THR A 99 18.58 54.54 -24.93
C THR A 99 18.13 53.15 -25.37
N ARG A 100 18.72 52.58 -26.43
CA ARG A 100 18.52 51.17 -26.82
C ARG A 100 18.99 50.20 -25.74
N SER A 101 20.11 50.47 -25.06
CA SER A 101 20.61 49.62 -23.97
C SER A 101 19.65 49.64 -22.76
N TYR A 102 19.12 50.81 -22.39
CA TYR A 102 18.11 50.94 -21.33
C TYR A 102 16.80 50.26 -21.72
N GLN A 103 16.37 50.35 -22.98
CA GLN A 103 15.20 49.63 -23.49
C GLN A 103 15.39 48.10 -23.38
N ILE A 104 16.57 47.59 -23.77
CA ILE A 104 16.90 46.15 -23.64
C ILE A 104 16.91 45.73 -22.15
N GLN A 105 17.40 46.57 -21.24
CA GLN A 105 17.34 46.32 -19.79
C GLN A 105 15.89 46.32 -19.24
N LEU A 106 15.04 47.23 -19.72
CA LEU A 106 13.61 47.27 -19.38
C LEU A 106 12.86 46.04 -19.91
N ASP A 107 13.10 45.63 -21.15
CA ASP A 107 12.52 44.41 -21.71
C ASP A 107 13.02 43.16 -20.98
N ARG A 108 14.32 43.10 -20.63
CA ARG A 108 14.89 41.98 -19.87
C ARG A 108 14.35 41.91 -18.45
N THR A 109 14.20 43.04 -17.75
CA THR A 109 13.58 43.07 -16.42
C THR A 109 12.08 42.76 -16.49
N ALA A 110 11.35 43.20 -17.52
CA ALA A 110 9.95 42.81 -17.74
C ALA A 110 9.79 41.30 -18.00
N ILE A 111 10.74 40.65 -18.66
CA ILE A 111 10.81 39.18 -18.78
C ILE A 111 11.04 38.54 -17.41
N LEU A 112 12.04 38.99 -16.65
CA LEU A 112 12.34 38.48 -15.31
C LEU A 112 11.15 38.66 -14.32
N PHE A 113 10.43 39.78 -14.39
CA PHE A 113 9.19 39.98 -13.61
C PHE A 113 8.10 38.98 -13.98
N ARG A 114 7.93 38.65 -15.27
CA ARG A 114 6.98 37.60 -15.71
C ARG A 114 7.41 36.21 -15.24
N GLU A 115 8.70 35.91 -15.25
CA GLU A 115 9.26 34.65 -14.75
C GLU A 115 9.07 34.53 -13.23
N LEU A 116 9.43 35.55 -12.45
CA LEU A 116 9.25 35.60 -11.00
C LEU A 116 7.76 35.54 -10.61
N HIS A 117 6.88 36.22 -11.35
CA HIS A 117 5.43 36.14 -11.11
C HIS A 117 4.88 34.73 -11.38
N GLN A 118 5.36 34.03 -12.42
CA GLN A 118 5.03 32.63 -12.67
C GLN A 118 5.59 31.70 -11.58
N GLN A 119 6.79 31.96 -11.05
CA GLN A 119 7.35 31.22 -9.92
C GLN A 119 6.51 31.42 -8.66
N ARG A 120 6.18 32.67 -8.30
CA ARG A 120 5.28 33.00 -7.19
C ARG A 120 3.94 32.29 -7.31
N GLN A 121 3.34 32.26 -8.50
CA GLN A 121 2.05 31.58 -8.69
C GLN A 121 2.15 30.05 -8.58
N LYS A 122 3.29 29.43 -8.94
CA LYS A 122 3.54 28.01 -8.67
C LYS A 122 3.64 27.74 -7.16
N VAL A 123 4.41 28.56 -6.43
CA VAL A 123 4.56 28.43 -4.97
C VAL A 123 3.22 28.61 -4.26
N ILE A 124 2.38 29.55 -4.71
CA ILE A 124 1.03 29.73 -4.18
C ILE A 124 0.18 28.47 -4.37
N ARG A 125 0.17 27.83 -5.55
CA ARG A 125 -0.61 26.59 -5.75
C ARG A 125 -0.04 25.39 -5.01
N MET A 126 1.29 25.30 -4.88
CA MET A 126 1.91 24.29 -4.01
C MET A 126 1.49 24.50 -2.55
N TRP A 127 1.35 25.74 -2.09
CA TRP A 127 0.83 26.04 -0.76
C TRP A 127 -0.66 25.70 -0.64
N GLU A 128 -1.51 26.16 -1.57
CA GLU A 128 -2.96 25.86 -1.63
C GLU A 128 -3.21 24.35 -1.59
N THR A 129 -2.56 23.56 -2.47
CA THR A 129 -2.69 22.09 -2.49
C THR A 129 -2.12 21.41 -1.24
N THR A 130 -1.09 21.96 -0.57
CA THR A 130 -0.67 21.43 0.74
C THR A 130 -1.66 21.73 1.86
N VAL A 131 -2.38 22.86 1.80
CA VAL A 131 -3.44 23.20 2.77
C VAL A 131 -4.67 22.31 2.55
N GLU A 132 -5.07 22.08 1.29
CA GLU A 132 -6.12 21.11 0.94
C GLU A 132 -5.76 19.69 1.41
N ALA A 133 -4.52 19.25 1.20
CA ALA A 133 -4.02 17.96 1.66
C ALA A 133 -3.88 17.83 3.19
N ILE A 134 -3.78 18.96 3.92
CA ILE A 134 -3.88 18.99 5.39
C ILE A 134 -5.34 18.85 5.81
N HIS A 135 -6.26 19.64 5.25
CA HIS A 135 -7.68 19.53 5.56
C HIS A 135 -8.27 18.13 5.28
N ALA A 136 -7.93 17.51 4.14
CA ALA A 136 -8.36 16.15 3.83
C ALA A 136 -7.78 15.09 4.81
N ARG A 137 -6.61 15.36 5.42
CA ARG A 137 -6.06 14.53 6.50
C ARG A 137 -6.76 14.78 7.82
N ASP A 138 -7.07 16.03 8.16
CA ASP A 138 -7.79 16.37 9.38
C ASP A 138 -9.22 15.79 9.36
N GLU A 139 -9.92 15.86 8.22
CA GLU A 139 -11.21 15.16 8.02
C GLU A 139 -11.08 13.64 8.20
N SER A 140 -10.02 13.03 7.66
CA SER A 140 -9.75 11.60 7.84
C SER A 140 -9.43 11.25 9.31
N ILE A 141 -8.67 12.09 10.01
CA ILE A 141 -8.36 11.95 11.45
C ILE A 141 -9.63 12.10 12.29
N HIS A 142 -10.50 13.06 11.97
CA HIS A 142 -11.80 13.23 12.61
C HIS A 142 -12.67 11.98 12.43
N HIS A 143 -12.77 11.44 11.22
CA HIS A 143 -13.56 10.23 10.97
C HIS A 143 -12.99 8.99 11.69
N VAL A 144 -11.66 8.84 11.75
CA VAL A 144 -11.01 7.78 12.55
C VAL A 144 -11.25 7.99 14.05
N ALA A 145 -11.28 9.23 14.53
CA ALA A 145 -11.60 9.55 15.93
C ALA A 145 -13.06 9.26 16.28
N GLU A 146 -14.01 9.51 15.37
CA GLU A 146 -15.41 9.09 15.49
C GLU A 146 -15.53 7.58 15.60
N GLN A 147 -14.96 6.83 14.63
CA GLN A 147 -14.95 5.35 14.67
C GLN A 147 -14.29 4.81 15.95
N PHE A 148 -13.25 5.48 16.46
CA PHE A 148 -12.61 5.12 17.73
C PHE A 148 -13.53 5.38 18.92
N ALA A 149 -14.24 6.51 18.95
CA ALA A 149 -15.22 6.84 19.99
C ALA A 149 -16.40 5.86 19.99
N GLU A 150 -16.94 5.50 18.83
CA GLU A 150 -17.98 4.48 18.68
C GLU A 150 -17.50 3.11 19.18
N ASN A 151 -16.29 2.69 18.79
CA ASN A 151 -15.72 1.42 19.24
C ASN A 151 -15.45 1.42 20.75
N LYS A 152 -15.00 2.55 21.32
CA LYS A 152 -14.81 2.72 22.77
C LYS A 152 -16.15 2.60 23.52
N LEU A 153 -17.22 3.23 23.03
CA LEU A 153 -18.58 3.08 23.56
C LEU A 153 -19.09 1.64 23.41
N ARG A 154 -18.81 0.97 22.29
CA ARG A 154 -19.18 -0.44 22.05
C ARG A 154 -18.44 -1.39 23.01
N ILE A 155 -17.17 -1.12 23.31
CA ILE A 155 -16.39 -1.85 24.32
C ILE A 155 -16.93 -1.59 25.72
N GLN A 156 -17.26 -0.35 26.09
CA GLN A 156 -17.88 -0.03 27.38
C GLN A 156 -19.22 -0.74 27.58
N LYS A 157 -20.11 -0.72 26.56
CA LYS A 157 -21.39 -1.46 26.59
C LYS A 157 -21.17 -2.97 26.77
N LYS A 158 -20.22 -3.58 26.04
CA LYS A 158 -19.87 -4.99 26.22
C LYS A 158 -19.28 -5.27 27.61
N LYS A 159 -18.43 -4.40 28.15
CA LYS A 159 -17.86 -4.56 29.48
C LYS A 159 -18.96 -4.51 30.55
N HIS A 160 -19.86 -3.53 30.53
CA HIS A 160 -20.96 -3.47 31.48
C HIS A 160 -21.89 -4.70 31.41
N HIS A 161 -22.07 -5.29 30.23
CA HIS A 161 -22.82 -6.55 30.08
C HIS A 161 -22.07 -7.75 30.70
N LEU A 162 -20.75 -7.85 30.51
CA LEU A 162 -19.91 -8.87 31.16
C LEU A 162 -19.84 -8.67 32.68
N ASP A 163 -19.67 -7.44 33.16
CA ASP A 163 -19.68 -7.09 34.59
C ASP A 163 -21.04 -7.48 35.23
N ALA A 164 -22.15 -7.35 34.49
CA ALA A 164 -23.48 -7.78 34.92
C ALA A 164 -23.64 -9.31 34.93
N MET A 165 -23.17 -10.00 33.89
CA MET A 165 -23.15 -11.48 33.85
C MET A 165 -22.27 -12.07 34.96
N GLN A 166 -21.10 -11.48 35.24
CA GLN A 166 -20.24 -11.91 36.34
C GLN A 166 -20.92 -11.70 37.70
N LYS A 167 -21.65 -10.59 37.89
CA LYS A 167 -22.45 -10.36 39.12
C LYS A 167 -23.64 -11.31 39.24
N ALA A 168 -24.22 -11.77 38.13
CA ALA A 168 -25.23 -12.82 38.16
C ALA A 168 -24.61 -14.17 38.56
N LEU A 169 -23.53 -14.58 37.87
CA LEU A 169 -22.81 -15.83 38.16
C LEU A 169 -22.31 -15.92 39.61
N LEU A 170 -21.81 -14.81 40.18
CA LEU A 170 -21.42 -14.76 41.60
C LEU A 170 -22.60 -14.99 42.55
N LYS A 171 -23.78 -14.43 42.25
CA LYS A 171 -25.00 -14.70 43.03
C LYS A 171 -25.41 -16.17 42.95
N GLU A 172 -25.42 -16.75 41.75
CA GLU A 172 -25.76 -18.17 41.58
C GLU A 172 -24.71 -19.09 42.24
N LEU A 173 -23.45 -18.66 42.33
CA LEU A 173 -22.40 -19.40 43.02
C LEU A 173 -22.50 -19.28 44.55
N ASP A 174 -22.96 -18.14 45.07
CA ASP A 174 -23.20 -17.97 46.51
C ASP A 174 -24.51 -18.66 46.96
N THR A 175 -25.58 -18.66 46.16
CA THR A 175 -26.79 -19.46 46.46
C THR A 175 -26.47 -20.96 46.46
N ASN A 176 -25.63 -21.45 45.54
CA ASN A 176 -25.17 -22.83 45.55
C ASN A 176 -24.36 -23.18 46.82
N LYS A 177 -23.46 -22.30 47.31
CA LYS A 177 -22.75 -22.52 48.59
C LYS A 177 -23.68 -22.62 49.79
N ASP A 178 -24.76 -21.83 49.81
CA ASP A 178 -25.73 -21.86 50.91
C ASP A 178 -26.63 -23.10 50.82
N LEU A 179 -26.97 -23.58 49.61
CA LEU A 179 -27.57 -24.90 49.42
C LEU A 179 -26.64 -26.04 49.87
N GLU A 180 -25.36 -26.01 49.49
CA GLU A 180 -24.34 -26.96 49.98
C GLU A 180 -24.18 -26.91 51.51
N ARG A 181 -24.42 -25.77 52.15
CA ARG A 181 -24.43 -25.64 53.61
C ARG A 181 -25.65 -26.34 54.20
N MET A 182 -26.85 -26.04 53.69
CA MET A 182 -28.11 -26.68 54.13
C MET A 182 -28.06 -28.20 53.96
N ILE A 183 -27.44 -28.71 52.88
CA ILE A 183 -27.22 -30.15 52.66
C ILE A 183 -26.32 -30.72 53.77
N ARG A 184 -25.16 -30.11 54.04
CA ARG A 184 -24.22 -30.58 55.09
C ARG A 184 -24.80 -30.52 56.49
N ASP A 185 -25.64 -29.54 56.78
CA ASP A 185 -26.31 -29.41 58.08
C ASP A 185 -27.34 -30.55 58.25
N ALA A 186 -28.12 -30.87 57.21
CA ALA A 186 -29.05 -32.01 57.20
C ALA A 186 -28.31 -33.38 57.26
N GLU A 187 -27.18 -33.53 56.56
CA GLU A 187 -26.34 -34.74 56.66
C GLU A 187 -25.85 -34.96 58.10
N GLN A 188 -25.44 -33.90 58.80
CA GLN A 188 -25.05 -34.00 60.21
C GLN A 188 -26.21 -34.41 61.12
N GLU A 189 -27.45 -33.99 60.84
CA GLU A 189 -28.63 -34.44 61.60
C GLU A 189 -28.90 -35.94 61.37
N VAL A 190 -28.78 -36.43 60.14
CA VAL A 190 -28.88 -37.87 59.82
C VAL A 190 -27.79 -38.69 60.53
N VAL A 191 -26.55 -38.18 60.59
CA VAL A 191 -25.44 -38.83 61.31
C VAL A 191 -25.70 -38.86 62.82
N LYS A 192 -26.19 -37.76 63.42
CA LYS A 192 -26.57 -37.70 64.84
C LYS A 192 -27.67 -38.72 65.16
N ALA A 193 -28.69 -38.84 64.31
CA ALA A 193 -29.78 -39.81 64.49
C ALA A 193 -29.27 -41.27 64.45
N ARG A 194 -28.39 -41.62 63.50
CA ARG A 194 -27.74 -42.94 63.42
C ARG A 194 -26.91 -43.25 64.67
N GLY A 195 -26.14 -42.28 65.15
CA GLY A 195 -25.28 -42.44 66.34
C GLY A 195 -26.02 -42.62 67.67
N ILE A 196 -27.32 -42.25 67.74
CA ILE A 196 -28.17 -42.56 68.90
C ILE A 196 -28.58 -44.03 68.87
N SER A 197 -29.15 -44.50 67.75
CA SER A 197 -29.60 -45.89 67.58
C SER A 197 -28.45 -46.90 67.76
N GLN A 198 -27.22 -46.56 67.35
CA GLN A 198 -26.07 -47.44 67.50
C GLN A 198 -25.66 -47.69 68.97
N LYS A 199 -25.84 -46.69 69.85
CA LYS A 199 -25.54 -46.82 71.30
C LYS A 199 -26.56 -47.69 72.04
N GLU A 200 -27.81 -47.71 71.59
CA GLU A 200 -28.84 -48.59 72.14
C GLU A 200 -28.52 -50.07 71.86
N ILE A 201 -27.89 -50.37 70.71
CA ILE A 201 -27.40 -51.72 70.36
C ILE A 201 -26.21 -52.13 71.23
N GLU A 202 -25.27 -51.22 71.49
CA GLU A 202 -24.09 -51.48 72.34
C GLU A 202 -24.48 -51.74 73.80
N SER A 203 -25.46 -51.00 74.33
CA SER A 203 -26.01 -51.22 75.68
C SER A 203 -26.70 -52.58 75.85
N SER A 204 -27.06 -53.28 74.77
CA SER A 204 -27.64 -54.62 74.83
C SER A 204 -26.60 -55.73 75.01
N LYS A 205 -25.32 -55.48 74.68
CA LYS A 205 -24.27 -56.52 74.71
C LYS A 205 -23.47 -56.55 76.01
N GLY A 206 -23.33 -55.41 76.69
CA GLY A 206 -22.56 -55.30 77.93
C GLY A 206 -23.12 -56.04 79.17
N MET A 207 -24.26 -56.73 79.05
CA MET A 207 -24.91 -57.47 80.14
C MET A 207 -24.57 -58.97 80.18
N GLU A 208 -23.93 -59.53 79.14
CA GLU A 208 -23.62 -60.98 79.08
C GLU A 208 -22.19 -61.33 79.56
N GLU A 209 -21.29 -60.35 79.69
CA GLU A 209 -19.85 -60.58 79.92
C GLU A 209 -19.39 -60.46 81.40
N GLN A 210 -20.32 -60.36 82.38
CA GLN A 210 -19.97 -60.04 83.79
C GLN A 210 -20.03 -61.21 84.81
N ASN A 211 -20.07 -62.49 84.40
CA ASN A 211 -20.32 -63.58 85.38
C ASN A 211 -19.35 -64.80 85.40
N GLU A 212 -18.40 -64.94 84.48
CA GLU A 212 -17.46 -66.11 84.47
C GLU A 212 -15.97 -65.73 84.38
N LEU A 213 -15.49 -64.84 85.26
CA LEU A 213 -14.05 -64.59 85.41
C LEU A 213 -13.70 -64.06 86.81
N VAL A 214 -12.82 -64.77 87.54
CA VAL A 214 -11.78 -64.31 88.50
C VAL A 214 -11.55 -65.30 89.66
N LYS A 215 -10.36 -65.95 89.67
CA LYS A 215 -9.74 -66.78 90.75
C LYS A 215 -10.49 -68.13 91.02
N VAL A 216 -9.84 -69.27 91.27
CA VAL A 216 -8.47 -69.56 91.79
C VAL A 216 -7.85 -70.77 91.07
N ASN A 217 -6.64 -70.61 90.51
CA ASN A 217 -5.50 -71.57 90.58
C ASN A 217 -4.32 -71.08 89.69
N HIS A 218 -3.86 -69.87 89.99
CA HIS A 218 -2.72 -69.21 89.35
C HIS A 218 -1.44 -69.54 90.15
N LEU A 219 -0.30 -69.76 89.45
CA LEU A 219 1.08 -70.07 89.93
C LEU A 219 1.68 -71.47 89.66
N ARG A 220 1.50 -72.05 88.46
CA ARG A 220 2.59 -72.88 87.86
C ARG A 220 2.65 -72.89 86.33
N SER A 221 1.51 -72.80 85.64
CA SER A 221 1.41 -72.60 84.18
C SER A 221 1.85 -71.20 83.70
N GLN A 222 2.26 -70.32 84.61
CA GLN A 222 2.51 -68.90 84.34
C GLN A 222 3.87 -68.63 83.65
N ALA A 223 4.79 -69.60 83.64
CA ALA A 223 6.11 -69.43 83.02
C ALA A 223 6.09 -69.64 81.49
N GLU A 224 5.47 -70.72 81.02
CA GLU A 224 5.47 -71.11 79.59
C GLU A 224 4.52 -70.23 78.78
N LEU A 225 3.34 -69.89 79.34
CA LEU A 225 2.40 -68.98 78.70
C LEU A 225 2.98 -67.56 78.54
N ALA A 226 3.83 -67.11 79.47
CA ALA A 226 4.46 -65.80 79.40
C ALA A 226 5.45 -65.67 78.21
N VAL A 227 6.14 -66.76 77.85
CA VAL A 227 7.04 -66.78 76.68
C VAL A 227 6.25 -66.65 75.38
N GLN A 228 5.14 -67.38 75.23
CA GLN A 228 4.30 -67.27 74.03
C GLN A 228 3.51 -65.95 73.96
N ILE A 229 3.10 -65.37 75.10
CA ILE A 229 2.53 -64.02 75.14
C ILE A 229 3.56 -62.98 74.71
N ALA A 230 4.83 -63.10 75.14
CA ALA A 230 5.90 -62.21 74.69
C ALA A 230 6.19 -62.34 73.19
N MET A 231 6.22 -63.56 72.65
CA MET A 231 6.39 -63.80 71.21
C MET A 231 5.22 -63.24 70.39
N LYS A 232 3.96 -63.40 70.86
CA LYS A 232 2.80 -62.77 70.21
C LYS A 232 2.89 -61.24 70.26
N ALA A 233 3.21 -60.65 71.41
CA ALA A 233 3.32 -59.19 71.55
C ALA A 233 4.41 -58.59 70.64
N GLN A 234 5.55 -59.27 70.49
CA GLN A 234 6.60 -58.87 69.53
C GLN A 234 6.13 -58.95 68.08
N ALA A 235 5.40 -60.01 67.72
CA ALA A 235 4.81 -60.14 66.39
C ALA A 235 3.73 -59.06 66.10
N GLU A 236 2.95 -58.66 67.10
CA GLU A 236 1.97 -57.56 67.01
C GLU A 236 2.65 -56.17 66.90
N GLU A 237 3.74 -55.94 67.62
CA GLU A 237 4.53 -54.69 67.52
C GLU A 237 5.21 -54.56 66.14
N ASP A 238 5.84 -55.63 65.64
CA ASP A 238 6.38 -55.69 64.27
C ASP A 238 5.28 -55.45 63.21
N LEU A 239 4.07 -55.98 63.45
CA LEU A 239 2.90 -55.77 62.59
C LEU A 239 2.49 -54.30 62.52
N GLU A 240 2.39 -53.64 63.67
CA GLU A 240 2.06 -52.21 63.74
C GLU A 240 3.14 -51.35 63.07
N VAL A 241 4.42 -51.65 63.31
CA VAL A 241 5.55 -50.93 62.70
C VAL A 241 5.53 -51.09 61.18
N LYS A 242 5.21 -52.29 60.66
CA LYS A 242 5.03 -52.50 59.21
C LYS A 242 3.79 -51.79 58.65
N LYS A 243 2.66 -51.83 59.35
CA LYS A 243 1.43 -51.10 58.97
C LYS A 243 1.66 -49.59 58.88
N LYS A 244 2.38 -49.01 59.85
CA LYS A 244 2.78 -47.59 59.83
C LYS A 244 3.68 -47.27 58.64
N LYS A 245 4.71 -48.09 58.36
CA LYS A 245 5.59 -47.93 57.18
C LYS A 245 4.84 -47.98 55.84
N VAL A 246 3.88 -48.89 55.69
CA VAL A 246 3.03 -49.00 54.49
C VAL A 246 2.15 -47.76 54.27
N ILE A 247 1.56 -47.22 55.34
CA ILE A 247 0.75 -45.98 55.27
C ILE A 247 1.62 -44.80 54.82
N GLU A 248 2.82 -44.64 55.41
CA GLU A 248 3.75 -43.60 54.97
C GLU A 248 4.20 -43.77 53.51
N ALA A 249 4.40 -45.01 53.05
CA ALA A 249 4.73 -45.30 51.65
C ALA A 249 3.60 -44.87 50.69
N LYS A 250 2.34 -45.20 51.02
CA LYS A 250 1.15 -44.78 50.27
C LYS A 250 1.04 -43.27 50.15
N GLU A 251 1.14 -42.53 51.26
CA GLU A 251 1.13 -41.07 51.19
C GLU A 251 2.31 -40.50 50.38
N ARG A 252 3.49 -41.15 50.42
CA ARG A 252 4.67 -40.75 49.62
C ARG A 252 4.45 -41.05 48.13
N HIS A 253 3.64 -42.04 47.78
CA HIS A 253 3.24 -42.35 46.41
C HIS A 253 2.18 -41.36 45.89
N GLU A 254 1.08 -41.13 46.62
CA GLU A 254 0.02 -40.18 46.23
C GLU A 254 0.56 -38.76 46.02
N ARG A 255 1.41 -38.28 46.94
CA ARG A 255 2.09 -36.96 46.82
C ARG A 255 3.06 -36.87 45.64
N ALA A 256 3.37 -37.99 44.98
CA ALA A 256 4.15 -38.02 43.74
C ALA A 256 3.27 -38.19 42.48
N LEU A 257 2.06 -38.78 42.60
CA LEU A 257 1.07 -38.80 41.51
C LEU A 257 0.56 -37.39 41.20
N LYS A 258 0.10 -36.64 42.21
CA LYS A 258 -0.48 -35.29 42.03
C LYS A 258 0.47 -34.31 41.32
N LYS A 259 1.78 -34.42 41.58
CA LYS A 259 2.80 -33.62 40.88
C LYS A 259 2.98 -33.99 39.41
N VAL A 260 2.84 -35.28 39.07
CA VAL A 260 2.87 -35.76 37.68
C VAL A 260 1.62 -35.33 36.92
N GLU A 261 0.49 -35.12 37.61
CA GLU A 261 -0.75 -34.55 37.06
C GLU A 261 -0.58 -33.04 36.79
N GLU A 262 -0.12 -32.27 37.78
CA GLU A 262 0.23 -30.84 37.66
C GLU A 262 1.20 -30.56 36.49
N GLU A 263 2.23 -31.41 36.31
CA GLU A 263 3.18 -31.30 35.20
C GLU A 263 2.57 -31.58 33.81
N ASN A 264 1.50 -32.41 33.70
CA ASN A 264 0.79 -32.62 32.43
C ASN A 264 -0.05 -31.40 32.04
N ASP A 265 -0.86 -30.87 32.97
CA ASP A 265 -1.77 -29.76 32.68
C ASP A 265 -1.01 -28.52 32.18
N HIS A 266 0.17 -28.26 32.74
CA HIS A 266 1.06 -27.21 32.26
C HIS A 266 1.52 -27.43 30.81
N LEU A 267 1.90 -28.66 30.43
CA LEU A 267 2.26 -28.99 29.04
C LEU A 267 1.09 -28.71 28.08
N ASP A 268 -0.11 -29.16 28.47
CA ASP A 268 -1.34 -29.08 27.69
C ASP A 268 -1.75 -27.64 27.36
N THR A 269 -1.51 -26.69 28.28
CA THR A 269 -1.78 -25.26 28.03
C THR A 269 -0.81 -24.61 27.04
N VAL A 270 0.43 -25.11 26.93
CA VAL A 270 1.44 -24.59 26.00
C VAL A 270 1.15 -25.06 24.57
N GLU A 271 0.79 -26.33 24.39
CA GLU A 271 0.46 -26.87 23.07
C GLU A 271 -0.78 -26.19 22.45
N LYS A 272 -1.81 -25.90 23.25
CA LYS A 272 -3.02 -25.18 22.80
C LYS A 272 -2.69 -23.78 22.24
N ARG A 273 -1.83 -23.01 22.94
CA ARG A 273 -1.37 -21.68 22.48
C ARG A 273 -0.56 -21.76 21.17
N ALA A 274 0.29 -22.79 21.02
CA ALA A 274 1.05 -22.99 19.79
C ALA A 274 0.13 -23.27 18.57
N GLN A 275 -0.95 -24.04 18.76
CA GLN A 275 -1.94 -24.30 17.72
C GLN A 275 -2.72 -23.04 17.32
N GLU A 276 -3.06 -22.17 18.28
CA GLU A 276 -3.74 -20.89 18.00
C GLU A 276 -2.87 -19.94 17.16
N LEU A 277 -1.58 -19.80 17.51
CA LEU A 277 -0.63 -18.99 16.73
C LEU A 277 -0.46 -19.53 15.30
N GLY A 278 -0.40 -20.86 15.12
CA GLY A 278 -0.37 -21.48 13.78
C GLY A 278 -1.63 -21.22 12.94
N ARG A 279 -2.80 -21.14 13.58
CA ARG A 279 -4.08 -20.79 12.91
C ARG A 279 -4.18 -19.30 12.55
N LEU A 280 -3.46 -18.42 13.22
CA LEU A 280 -3.36 -17.01 12.85
C LEU A 280 -2.38 -16.83 11.68
N LEU A 281 -1.17 -17.38 11.77
CA LEU A 281 -0.15 -17.26 10.73
C LEU A 281 -0.64 -17.80 9.37
N THR A 282 -1.38 -18.90 9.36
CA THR A 282 -1.98 -19.45 8.13
C THR A 282 -3.14 -18.62 7.56
N ARG A 283 -3.78 -17.72 8.34
CA ARG A 283 -4.73 -16.72 7.80
C ARG A 283 -3.99 -15.56 7.16
N GLU A 284 -3.04 -14.96 7.88
CA GLU A 284 -2.21 -13.84 7.39
C GLU A 284 -1.52 -14.19 6.06
N GLU A 285 -0.93 -15.39 5.97
CA GLU A 285 -0.35 -15.90 4.72
C GLU A 285 -1.34 -15.91 3.56
N ASN A 286 -2.60 -16.30 3.80
CA ASN A 286 -3.62 -16.42 2.77
C ASN A 286 -4.18 -15.05 2.35
N GLU A 287 -4.27 -14.09 3.28
CA GLU A 287 -4.61 -12.71 2.96
C GLU A 287 -3.49 -12.03 2.15
N VAL A 288 -2.22 -12.24 2.51
CA VAL A 288 -1.06 -11.81 1.70
C VAL A 288 -1.06 -12.46 0.30
N LYS A 289 -1.39 -13.75 0.18
CA LYS A 289 -1.56 -14.45 -1.12
C LYS A 289 -2.78 -13.94 -1.91
N ALA A 290 -3.79 -13.37 -1.26
CA ALA A 290 -4.91 -12.72 -1.93
C ALA A 290 -4.55 -11.31 -2.42
N ALA A 291 -3.88 -10.51 -1.56
CA ALA A 291 -3.40 -9.17 -1.91
C ALA A 291 -2.42 -9.21 -3.11
N LYS A 292 -1.46 -10.13 -3.12
CA LYS A 292 -0.52 -10.31 -4.25
C LYS A 292 -1.22 -10.61 -5.57
N ARG A 293 -2.31 -11.39 -5.58
CA ARG A 293 -3.11 -11.65 -6.79
C ARG A 293 -3.82 -10.39 -7.30
N ARG A 294 -4.44 -9.60 -6.40
CA ARG A 294 -5.06 -8.31 -6.78
C ARG A 294 -4.05 -7.33 -7.38
N VAL A 295 -2.81 -7.30 -6.89
CA VAL A 295 -1.74 -6.46 -7.46
C VAL A 295 -1.42 -6.86 -8.90
N ILE A 296 -1.27 -8.16 -9.19
CA ILE A 296 -1.02 -8.66 -10.55
C ILE A 296 -2.21 -8.32 -11.47
N GLU A 297 -3.44 -8.54 -11.04
CA GLU A 297 -4.64 -8.18 -11.81
C GLU A 297 -4.74 -6.67 -12.12
N LEU A 298 -4.23 -5.81 -11.24
CA LEU A 298 -4.18 -4.37 -11.46
C LEU A 298 -3.02 -3.97 -12.40
N GLN A 299 -1.88 -4.66 -12.32
CA GLN A 299 -0.76 -4.49 -13.25
C GLN A 299 -1.17 -4.87 -14.69
N ASP A 300 -1.88 -5.99 -14.89
CA ASP A 300 -2.39 -6.40 -16.19
C ASP A 300 -3.39 -5.39 -16.79
N LYS A 301 -4.29 -4.84 -15.95
CA LYS A 301 -5.24 -3.79 -16.35
C LYS A 301 -4.52 -2.50 -16.72
N HIS A 302 -3.51 -2.10 -15.93
CA HIS A 302 -2.67 -0.93 -16.21
C HIS A 302 -1.89 -1.10 -17.52
N PHE A 303 -1.30 -2.27 -17.76
CA PHE A 303 -0.55 -2.56 -18.99
C PHE A 303 -1.44 -2.41 -20.24
N LYS A 304 -2.63 -3.01 -20.24
CA LYS A 304 -3.59 -2.92 -21.36
C LYS A 304 -4.05 -1.48 -21.61
N ALA A 305 -4.42 -0.75 -20.56
CA ALA A 305 -4.77 0.66 -20.68
C ALA A 305 -3.60 1.54 -21.18
N THR A 306 -2.35 1.17 -20.85
CA THR A 306 -1.15 1.83 -21.35
C THR A 306 -0.93 1.54 -22.84
N GLU A 307 -1.15 0.31 -23.29
CA GLU A 307 -1.07 -0.08 -24.71
C GLU A 307 -2.14 0.63 -25.56
N GLU A 308 -3.38 0.71 -25.07
CA GLU A 308 -4.47 1.50 -25.68
C GLU A 308 -4.11 3.00 -25.76
N LEU A 309 -3.54 3.57 -24.69
CA LEU A 309 -3.04 4.95 -24.71
C LEU A 309 -1.91 5.14 -25.76
N HIS A 310 -1.06 4.14 -25.98
CA HIS A 310 -0.01 4.17 -26.99
C HIS A 310 -0.49 3.95 -28.43
N SER A 311 -1.63 3.28 -28.66
CA SER A 311 -2.26 3.23 -29.99
C SER A 311 -2.97 4.54 -30.31
N LEU A 312 -3.74 5.08 -29.36
CA LEU A 312 -4.40 6.39 -29.51
C LEU A 312 -3.40 7.53 -29.75
N ARG A 313 -2.27 7.57 -29.02
CA ARG A 313 -1.18 8.54 -29.24
C ARG A 313 -0.47 8.39 -30.59
N ARG A 314 -0.56 7.24 -31.26
CA ARG A 314 -0.05 7.07 -32.64
C ARG A 314 -1.02 7.69 -33.64
N ALA A 315 -2.32 7.40 -33.54
CA ALA A 315 -3.35 8.02 -34.38
C ALA A 315 -3.44 9.55 -34.20
N GLU A 316 -3.25 10.06 -32.98
CA GLU A 316 -3.13 11.51 -32.72
C GLU A 316 -1.93 12.12 -33.47
N LYS A 317 -0.77 11.48 -33.44
CA LYS A 317 0.40 11.94 -34.21
C LYS A 317 0.15 11.91 -35.71
N GLU A 318 -0.47 10.85 -36.23
CA GLU A 318 -0.74 10.69 -37.65
C GLU A 318 -1.67 11.80 -38.17
N THR A 319 -2.81 12.03 -37.51
CA THR A 319 -3.73 13.12 -37.83
C THR A 319 -3.11 14.52 -37.65
N LEU A 320 -2.15 14.70 -36.73
CA LEU A 320 -1.38 15.96 -36.64
C LEU A 320 -0.44 16.19 -37.83
N HIS A 321 0.11 15.14 -38.45
CA HIS A 321 0.89 15.27 -39.69
C HIS A 321 -0.03 15.64 -40.87
N GLU A 322 -1.20 15.00 -41.00
CA GLU A 322 -2.23 15.36 -42.00
C GLU A 322 -2.64 16.84 -41.90
N ILE A 323 -2.97 17.30 -40.69
CA ILE A 323 -3.31 18.71 -40.40
C ILE A 323 -2.17 19.65 -40.79
N THR A 324 -0.91 19.24 -40.61
CA THR A 324 0.26 20.05 -40.93
C THR A 324 0.54 20.10 -42.44
N GLY A 325 0.30 19.00 -43.16
CA GLY A 325 0.29 18.96 -44.62
C GLY A 325 -0.81 19.88 -45.19
N GLY A 326 -2.05 19.73 -44.72
CA GLY A 326 -3.18 20.57 -45.13
C GLY A 326 -2.96 22.07 -44.86
N LYS A 327 -2.42 22.44 -43.69
CA LYS A 327 -2.02 23.83 -43.38
C LYS A 327 -0.93 24.40 -44.30
N SER A 328 -0.15 23.54 -44.94
CA SER A 328 0.91 23.95 -45.88
C SER A 328 0.35 24.12 -47.29
N GLN A 329 -0.56 23.22 -47.71
CA GLN A 329 -1.36 23.38 -48.93
C GLN A 329 -2.23 24.65 -48.89
N ILE A 330 -2.89 24.94 -47.76
CA ILE A 330 -3.69 26.17 -47.58
C ILE A 330 -2.82 27.42 -47.77
N ARG A 331 -1.61 27.48 -47.18
CA ARG A 331 -0.69 28.61 -47.36
C ARG A 331 -0.28 28.81 -48.82
N HIS A 332 -0.01 27.73 -49.55
CA HIS A 332 0.29 27.77 -50.99
C HIS A 332 -0.91 28.28 -51.82
N LEU A 333 -2.14 27.87 -51.49
CA LEU A 333 -3.35 28.37 -52.15
C LEU A 333 -3.61 29.84 -51.83
N SER A 334 -3.46 30.28 -50.58
CA SER A 334 -3.57 31.70 -50.19
C SER A 334 -2.55 32.58 -50.93
N TYR A 335 -1.31 32.12 -51.07
CA TYR A 335 -0.30 32.83 -51.88
C TYR A 335 -0.76 33.00 -53.34
N ASN A 336 -1.25 31.93 -53.96
CA ASN A 336 -1.78 31.99 -55.33
C ASN A 336 -2.99 32.93 -55.47
N ILE A 337 -3.87 33.01 -54.48
CA ILE A 337 -4.97 33.99 -54.44
C ILE A 337 -4.41 35.42 -54.41
N THR A 338 -3.50 35.74 -53.48
CA THR A 338 -2.90 37.10 -53.40
C THR A 338 -2.14 37.49 -54.68
N ARG A 339 -1.53 36.52 -55.38
CA ARG A 339 -0.87 36.76 -56.68
C ARG A 339 -1.86 37.04 -57.81
N LEU A 340 -3.08 36.49 -57.74
CA LEU A 340 -4.15 36.77 -58.69
C LEU A 340 -4.82 38.12 -58.39
N GLU A 341 -5.04 38.45 -57.12
CA GLU A 341 -5.53 39.77 -56.68
C GLU A 341 -4.60 40.89 -57.15
N GLN A 342 -3.28 40.73 -57.00
CA GLN A 342 -2.27 41.67 -57.52
C GLN A 342 -2.22 41.78 -59.06
N ASN A 343 -2.75 40.79 -59.79
CA ASN A 343 -2.84 40.86 -61.25
C ASN A 343 -4.18 41.47 -61.70
N MET A 344 -5.25 41.28 -60.93
CA MET A 344 -6.54 41.93 -61.12
C MET A 344 -6.42 43.45 -60.92
N THR A 345 -5.81 43.91 -59.84
CA THR A 345 -5.64 45.37 -59.59
C THR A 345 -4.80 46.05 -60.67
N ARG A 346 -3.75 45.39 -61.20
CA ARG A 346 -3.00 45.89 -62.37
C ARG A 346 -3.85 45.97 -63.64
N GLN A 347 -4.83 45.09 -63.81
CA GLN A 347 -5.76 45.16 -64.95
C GLN A 347 -6.78 46.29 -64.78
N GLU A 348 -7.22 46.56 -63.55
CA GLU A 348 -8.06 47.72 -63.21
C GLU A 348 -7.31 49.05 -63.46
N GLU A 349 -6.04 49.17 -63.05
CA GLU A 349 -5.16 50.30 -63.37
C GLU A 349 -5.07 50.55 -64.88
N VAL A 350 -4.84 49.50 -65.68
CA VAL A 350 -4.79 49.60 -67.14
C VAL A 350 -6.14 50.05 -67.72
N LEU A 351 -7.26 49.52 -67.25
CA LEU A 351 -8.60 49.95 -67.69
C LEU A 351 -8.84 51.44 -67.44
N TYR A 352 -8.48 51.96 -66.26
CA TYR A 352 -8.60 53.39 -65.97
C TYR A 352 -7.74 54.26 -66.92
N THR A 353 -6.55 53.82 -67.32
CA THR A 353 -5.74 54.55 -68.32
C THR A 353 -6.38 54.56 -69.72
N LEU A 354 -7.07 53.48 -70.10
CA LEU A 354 -7.78 53.38 -71.37
C LEU A 354 -9.04 54.24 -71.38
N ASP A 355 -9.84 54.23 -70.31
CA ASP A 355 -11.02 55.09 -70.17
C ASP A 355 -10.66 56.57 -70.27
N PHE A 356 -9.55 57.01 -69.67
CA PHE A 356 -9.07 58.39 -69.80
C PHE A 356 -8.65 58.74 -71.24
N GLN A 357 -8.02 57.80 -71.96
CA GLN A 357 -7.69 57.99 -73.38
C GLN A 357 -8.96 58.08 -74.24
N ILE A 358 -9.96 57.25 -73.99
CA ILE A 358 -11.28 57.28 -74.65
C ILE A 358 -11.92 58.65 -74.43
N GLN A 359 -12.02 59.14 -73.19
CA GLN A 359 -12.56 60.48 -72.89
C GLN A 359 -11.77 61.63 -73.54
N SER A 360 -10.48 61.44 -73.85
CA SER A 360 -9.68 62.42 -74.60
C SER A 360 -10.00 62.39 -76.09
N LEU A 361 -10.27 61.20 -76.65
CA LEU A 361 -10.67 61.01 -78.04
C LEU A 361 -12.11 61.47 -78.28
N GLU A 362 -13.06 61.13 -77.40
CA GLU A 362 -14.46 61.62 -77.45
C GLU A 362 -14.49 63.15 -77.49
N ARG A 363 -13.74 63.83 -76.61
CA ARG A 363 -13.60 65.29 -76.61
C ARG A 363 -12.86 65.85 -77.82
N LYS A 364 -12.19 65.05 -78.65
CA LYS A 364 -11.64 65.48 -79.95
C LYS A 364 -12.68 65.27 -81.06
N VAL A 365 -13.42 64.16 -81.03
CA VAL A 365 -14.49 63.84 -81.97
C VAL A 365 -15.62 64.86 -81.87
N ALA A 366 -16.11 65.21 -80.68
CA ALA A 366 -17.18 66.19 -80.48
C ALA A 366 -16.89 67.56 -81.16
N ARG A 367 -15.65 68.06 -81.00
CA ARG A 367 -15.17 69.27 -81.67
C ARG A 367 -15.02 69.11 -83.19
N ALA A 368 -14.67 67.91 -83.67
CA ALA A 368 -14.61 67.61 -85.10
C ALA A 368 -16.02 67.47 -85.75
N SER A 369 -17.03 67.05 -84.99
CA SER A 369 -18.44 67.00 -85.43
C SER A 369 -19.16 68.37 -85.39
N GLY A 370 -18.46 69.44 -84.98
CA GLY A 370 -18.97 70.81 -85.07
C GLY A 370 -19.60 71.38 -83.80
N GLU A 371 -19.60 70.64 -82.68
CA GLU A 371 -19.99 71.18 -81.38
C GLU A 371 -18.91 72.18 -80.91
N ARG A 372 -19.21 73.47 -81.06
CA ARG A 372 -18.40 74.61 -80.61
C ARG A 372 -18.93 75.15 -79.29
N SER A 373 -18.17 76.03 -78.65
CA SER A 373 -18.64 76.77 -77.48
C SER A 373 -19.50 77.96 -77.91
N ASP A 374 -20.54 78.27 -77.13
CA ASP A 374 -21.59 79.28 -77.37
C ASP A 374 -21.06 80.68 -77.80
N LEU A 375 -19.81 81.00 -77.48
CA LEU A 375 -19.13 82.24 -77.86
C LEU A 375 -18.78 82.26 -79.37
N GLU A 376 -18.32 81.14 -79.94
CA GLU A 376 -17.87 81.05 -81.34
C GLU A 376 -19.06 81.11 -82.32
N GLU A 377 -20.24 80.61 -81.92
CA GLU A 377 -21.49 80.76 -82.68
C GLU A 377 -21.98 82.22 -82.68
N GLN A 378 -21.76 82.98 -81.60
CA GLN A 378 -22.15 84.39 -81.50
C GLN A 378 -21.25 85.34 -82.31
N GLU A 379 -20.05 84.92 -82.71
CA GLU A 379 -19.19 85.69 -83.62
C GLU A 379 -19.51 85.38 -85.08
N THR A 380 -19.57 84.09 -85.44
CA THR A 380 -19.91 83.65 -86.80
C THR A 380 -21.29 84.15 -87.26
N SER A 381 -22.31 84.14 -86.38
CA SER A 381 -23.64 84.65 -86.69
C SER A 381 -23.74 86.19 -86.85
N LYS A 382 -22.75 86.97 -86.40
CA LYS A 382 -22.68 88.42 -86.66
C LYS A 382 -22.12 88.72 -88.04
N ILE A 383 -21.13 87.92 -88.50
CA ILE A 383 -20.48 88.08 -89.81
C ILE A 383 -21.50 87.85 -90.94
N ILE A 384 -22.32 86.81 -90.82
CA ILE A 384 -23.38 86.47 -91.81
C ILE A 384 -24.32 87.67 -92.03
N LYS A 385 -24.79 88.30 -90.94
CA LYS A 385 -25.71 89.46 -90.98
C LYS A 385 -25.11 90.75 -91.52
N GLY A 386 -23.78 90.82 -91.70
CA GLY A 386 -23.13 91.91 -92.43
C GLY A 386 -23.28 91.71 -93.93
N LEU A 387 -22.89 90.53 -94.42
CA LEU A 387 -22.91 90.16 -95.84
C LEU A 387 -24.33 90.16 -96.44
N GLU A 388 -25.35 89.85 -95.64
CA GLU A 388 -26.75 89.93 -96.06
C GLU A 388 -27.20 91.36 -96.46
N LYS A 389 -26.61 92.41 -95.88
CA LYS A 389 -26.95 93.80 -96.24
C LYS A 389 -26.28 94.28 -97.51
N GLU A 390 -25.00 93.97 -97.69
CA GLU A 390 -24.22 94.37 -98.87
C GLU A 390 -24.81 93.78 -100.18
N LEU A 391 -25.58 92.69 -100.06
CA LEU A 391 -26.29 92.05 -101.16
C LEU A 391 -27.59 92.77 -101.58
N ASP A 392 -28.23 93.53 -100.67
CA ASP A 392 -29.48 94.24 -100.98
C ASP A 392 -29.21 95.62 -101.57
N ASP A 393 -28.23 96.37 -101.03
CA ASP A 393 -27.79 97.67 -101.57
C ASP A 393 -27.37 97.58 -103.07
N LYS A 394 -26.96 96.40 -103.54
CA LYS A 394 -26.56 96.15 -104.93
C LYS A 394 -27.73 95.95 -105.92
N LYS A 395 -28.93 95.63 -105.44
CA LYS A 395 -30.10 95.35 -106.30
C LYS A 395 -30.81 96.62 -106.77
N ASP A 396 -30.81 97.64 -105.93
CA ASP A 396 -31.44 98.94 -106.24
C ASP A 396 -30.69 99.73 -107.34
N GLU A 397 -29.41 99.41 -107.59
CA GLU A 397 -28.63 99.98 -108.71
C GLU A 397 -29.04 99.41 -110.09
N GLU A 398 -29.55 98.18 -110.13
CA GLU A 398 -29.79 97.41 -111.37
C GLU A 398 -31.05 97.90 -112.10
N ALA A 399 -32.12 98.16 -111.35
CA ALA A 399 -33.46 98.49 -111.86
C ALA A 399 -33.58 99.82 -112.65
N LEU A 400 -32.53 100.65 -112.71
CA LEU A 400 -32.53 101.91 -113.47
C LEU A 400 -32.12 101.72 -114.95
N VAL A 401 -31.46 100.61 -115.30
CA VAL A 401 -30.87 100.39 -116.63
C VAL A 401 -31.89 99.82 -117.62
N ASP A 402 -32.78 98.94 -117.16
CA ASP A 402 -33.70 98.15 -118.00
C ASP A 402 -34.63 98.99 -118.89
N SER A 403 -34.95 100.22 -118.47
CA SER A 403 -35.83 101.12 -119.23
C SER A 403 -35.30 101.53 -120.61
N GLN A 404 -34.03 101.24 -120.95
CA GLN A 404 -33.43 101.51 -122.26
C GLN A 404 -33.25 100.26 -123.14
N ALA A 405 -33.54 99.05 -122.61
CA ALA A 405 -33.34 97.80 -123.35
C ALA A 405 -34.38 97.56 -124.47
N ALA A 406 -35.63 98.01 -124.25
CA ALA A 406 -36.91 97.68 -124.91
C ALA A 406 -37.00 97.68 -126.47
N GLN A 407 -35.91 98.01 -127.17
CA GLN A 407 -35.79 97.92 -128.64
C GLN A 407 -34.81 96.83 -129.11
N ARG A 408 -34.14 96.10 -128.21
CA ARG A 408 -33.34 94.91 -128.53
C ARG A 408 -34.18 93.62 -128.52
N ASP A 409 -35.29 93.65 -127.79
CA ASP A 409 -36.26 92.58 -127.46
C ASP A 409 -36.88 91.84 -128.65
N LYS A 410 -36.47 92.15 -129.88
CA LYS A 410 -36.99 91.56 -131.12
C LYS A 410 -35.92 90.84 -131.94
N GLU A 411 -34.65 91.18 -131.71
CA GLU A 411 -33.49 90.37 -132.11
C GLU A 411 -33.20 89.33 -131.01
N GLU A 412 -33.37 89.73 -129.76
CA GLU A 412 -33.29 88.90 -128.55
C GLU A 412 -34.19 87.65 -128.64
N LYS A 413 -35.45 87.77 -129.07
CA LYS A 413 -36.43 86.65 -129.13
C LYS A 413 -36.08 85.47 -130.04
N MET A 414 -35.06 85.59 -130.89
CA MET A 414 -34.48 84.44 -131.61
C MET A 414 -33.38 83.76 -130.78
N LEU A 415 -32.55 84.55 -130.10
CA LEU A 415 -31.53 84.06 -129.17
C LEU A 415 -32.19 83.45 -127.92
N ASP A 416 -33.29 84.03 -127.42
CA ASP A 416 -34.09 83.53 -126.30
C ASP A 416 -34.50 82.07 -126.45
N HIS A 417 -34.74 81.57 -127.67
CA HIS A 417 -35.12 80.19 -127.87
C HIS A 417 -33.96 79.23 -127.58
N ASP A 418 -32.79 79.50 -128.15
CA ASP A 418 -31.56 78.75 -127.93
C ASP A 418 -31.06 78.92 -126.48
N LEU A 419 -31.20 80.13 -125.93
CA LEU A 419 -30.81 80.50 -124.57
C LEU A 419 -31.73 79.83 -123.55
N LEU A 420 -33.05 79.79 -123.76
CA LEU A 420 -33.99 79.01 -122.95
C LEU A 420 -33.73 77.50 -123.07
N GLN A 421 -33.31 76.98 -124.23
CA GLN A 421 -32.95 75.57 -124.35
C GLN A 421 -31.65 75.25 -123.59
N MET A 422 -30.66 76.15 -123.61
CA MET A 422 -29.48 76.06 -122.75
C MET A 422 -29.83 76.22 -121.26
N GLU A 423 -30.76 77.10 -120.91
CA GLU A 423 -31.24 77.35 -119.55
C GLU A 423 -31.99 76.12 -119.00
N VAL A 424 -32.86 75.50 -119.80
CA VAL A 424 -33.56 74.26 -119.44
C VAL A 424 -32.58 73.10 -119.25
N ASN A 425 -31.57 72.97 -120.11
CA ASN A 425 -30.52 71.97 -119.93
C ASN A 425 -29.69 72.26 -118.67
N ARG A 426 -29.28 73.52 -118.45
CA ARG A 426 -28.53 73.95 -117.25
C ARG A 426 -29.31 73.72 -115.96
N LEU A 427 -30.61 74.00 -115.97
CA LEU A 427 -31.51 73.74 -114.83
C LEU A 427 -31.77 72.24 -114.64
N SER A 428 -31.81 71.44 -115.73
CA SER A 428 -31.87 69.98 -115.65
C SER A 428 -30.59 69.41 -115.04
N ASP A 429 -29.40 69.87 -115.47
CA ASP A 429 -28.11 69.47 -114.91
C ASP A 429 -27.97 69.89 -113.44
N ILE A 430 -28.38 71.12 -113.08
CA ILE A 430 -28.43 71.57 -111.68
C ILE A 430 -29.40 70.70 -110.87
N LEU A 431 -30.59 70.37 -111.41
CA LEU A 431 -31.56 69.49 -110.75
C LEU A 431 -31.01 68.07 -110.56
N ASN A 432 -30.32 67.52 -111.56
CA ASN A 432 -29.67 66.22 -111.49
C ASN A 432 -28.52 66.23 -110.46
N MET A 433 -27.64 67.24 -110.48
CA MET A 433 -26.60 67.41 -109.46
C MET A 433 -27.17 67.58 -108.04
N LYS A 434 -28.31 68.24 -107.88
CA LYS A 434 -29.01 68.35 -106.60
C LYS A 434 -29.68 67.03 -106.21
N ALA A 435 -30.24 66.28 -107.16
CA ALA A 435 -30.79 64.95 -106.93
C ALA A 435 -29.70 63.96 -106.50
N ASP A 436 -28.56 63.92 -107.19
CA ASP A 436 -27.38 63.13 -106.80
C ASP A 436 -26.83 63.54 -105.43
N GLY A 437 -26.82 64.85 -105.13
CA GLY A 437 -26.53 65.37 -103.80
C GLY A 437 -27.48 64.85 -102.72
N VAL A 438 -28.79 64.80 -103.01
CA VAL A 438 -29.79 64.22 -102.09
C VAL A 438 -29.64 62.70 -101.99
N PHE A 439 -29.46 61.97 -103.09
CA PHE A 439 -29.27 60.51 -103.09
C PHE A 439 -27.98 60.09 -102.36
N THR A 440 -26.88 60.82 -102.52
CA THR A 440 -25.65 60.55 -101.78
C THR A 440 -25.82 60.85 -100.28
N MET A 441 -26.48 61.95 -99.91
CA MET A 441 -26.79 62.25 -98.50
C MET A 441 -27.76 61.24 -97.88
N GLU A 442 -28.79 60.79 -98.61
CA GLU A 442 -29.73 59.75 -98.18
C GLU A 442 -29.01 58.39 -98.03
N SER A 443 -28.06 58.07 -98.93
CA SER A 443 -27.19 56.88 -98.82
C SER A 443 -26.26 56.95 -97.61
N ILE A 444 -25.66 58.12 -97.33
CA ILE A 444 -24.80 58.34 -96.16
C ILE A 444 -25.62 58.22 -94.87
N LYS A 445 -26.82 58.82 -94.83
CA LYS A 445 -27.80 58.72 -93.74
C LYS A 445 -28.20 57.27 -93.46
N GLN A 446 -28.52 56.48 -94.48
CA GLN A 446 -28.84 55.05 -94.30
C GLN A 446 -27.64 54.23 -93.81
N LYS A 447 -26.43 54.46 -94.35
CA LYS A 447 -25.19 53.83 -93.87
C LYS A 447 -24.92 54.16 -92.40
N LEU A 448 -25.09 55.43 -92.01
CA LEU A 448 -24.93 55.88 -90.62
C LEU A 448 -25.96 55.22 -89.70
N ILE A 449 -27.23 55.10 -90.11
CA ILE A 449 -28.27 54.39 -89.35
C ILE A 449 -27.88 52.91 -89.17
N MET A 450 -27.43 52.22 -90.23
CA MET A 450 -26.97 50.83 -90.13
C MET A 450 -25.78 50.67 -89.16
N CYS A 451 -24.75 51.52 -89.26
CA CYS A 451 -23.62 51.49 -88.34
C CYS A 451 -24.04 51.80 -86.89
N MET A 452 -24.96 52.74 -86.67
CA MET A 452 -25.51 53.05 -85.35
C MET A 452 -26.32 51.88 -84.77
N GLU A 453 -27.08 51.16 -85.59
CA GLU A 453 -27.76 49.94 -85.14
C GLU A 453 -26.79 48.79 -84.86
N GLU A 454 -25.72 48.65 -85.65
CA GLU A 454 -24.67 47.65 -85.42
C GLU A 454 -23.92 47.91 -84.12
N HIS A 455 -23.46 49.14 -83.88
CA HIS A 455 -22.87 49.53 -82.60
C HIS A 455 -23.86 49.37 -81.44
N LYS A 456 -25.15 49.69 -81.62
CA LYS A 456 -26.18 49.47 -80.59
C LYS A 456 -26.42 47.99 -80.29
N ARG A 457 -26.38 47.12 -81.30
CA ARG A 457 -26.41 45.65 -81.14
C ARG A 457 -25.14 45.14 -80.44
N GLU A 458 -23.97 45.64 -80.82
CA GLU A 458 -22.68 45.28 -80.23
C GLU A 458 -22.56 45.71 -78.75
N ILE A 459 -22.97 46.94 -78.43
CA ILE A 459 -23.03 47.48 -77.06
C ILE A 459 -24.01 46.66 -76.20
N ASN A 460 -25.17 46.29 -76.74
CA ASN A 460 -26.09 45.40 -76.03
C ASN A 460 -25.48 44.01 -75.79
N GLY A 461 -24.82 43.40 -76.78
CA GLY A 461 -24.12 42.13 -76.62
C GLY A 461 -23.00 42.19 -75.56
N ARG A 462 -22.21 43.27 -75.56
CA ARG A 462 -21.21 43.55 -74.50
C ARG A 462 -21.89 43.68 -73.13
N ARG A 463 -23.01 44.41 -73.03
CA ARG A 463 -23.78 44.62 -71.79
C ARG A 463 -24.44 43.35 -71.26
N GLU A 464 -24.84 42.43 -72.14
CA GLU A 464 -25.36 41.12 -71.75
C GLU A 464 -24.24 40.18 -71.29
N LYS A 465 -23.08 40.21 -71.96
CA LYS A 465 -21.88 39.48 -71.52
C LYS A 465 -21.41 39.95 -70.14
N THR A 466 -21.33 41.26 -69.89
CA THR A 466 -20.93 41.78 -68.56
C THR A 466 -21.98 41.47 -67.49
N LYS A 467 -23.28 41.54 -67.78
CA LYS A 467 -24.34 41.05 -66.87
C LYS A 467 -24.17 39.56 -66.52
N ALA A 468 -23.84 38.71 -67.50
CA ALA A 468 -23.61 37.29 -67.26
C ALA A 468 -22.37 37.05 -66.39
N GLN A 469 -21.27 37.76 -66.64
CA GLN A 469 -20.06 37.72 -65.81
C GLN A 469 -20.34 38.20 -64.37
N LEU A 470 -21.09 39.30 -64.21
CA LEU A 470 -21.49 39.83 -62.90
C LEU A 470 -22.33 38.80 -62.12
N LYS A 471 -23.24 38.07 -62.80
CA LYS A 471 -23.99 36.97 -62.17
C LYS A 471 -23.10 35.80 -61.75
N ILE A 472 -22.16 35.37 -62.59
CA ILE A 472 -21.19 34.31 -62.22
C ILE A 472 -20.40 34.73 -60.97
N ILE A 473 -19.90 35.97 -60.93
CA ILE A 473 -19.19 36.52 -59.78
C ILE A 473 -20.10 36.57 -58.54
N GLN A 474 -21.39 36.90 -58.66
CA GLN A 474 -22.34 36.86 -57.55
C GLN A 474 -22.58 35.44 -57.02
N ASP A 475 -22.71 34.45 -57.90
CA ASP A 475 -22.90 33.05 -57.54
C ASP A 475 -21.61 32.47 -56.88
N GLU A 476 -20.43 32.85 -57.36
CA GLU A 476 -19.13 32.54 -56.74
C GLU A 476 -18.96 33.20 -55.36
N LEU A 477 -19.28 34.49 -55.23
CA LEU A 477 -19.21 35.23 -53.96
C LEU A 477 -20.21 34.64 -52.94
N HIS A 478 -21.40 34.20 -53.38
CA HIS A 478 -22.33 33.45 -52.54
C HIS A 478 -21.73 32.12 -52.08
N ASN A 479 -21.15 31.34 -52.99
CA ASN A 479 -20.51 30.06 -52.66
C ASN A 479 -19.35 30.24 -51.67
N LEU A 480 -18.48 31.25 -51.88
CA LEU A 480 -17.42 31.63 -50.96
C LEU A 480 -17.95 32.09 -49.59
N MET A 481 -19.08 32.81 -49.53
CA MET A 481 -19.75 33.12 -48.26
C MET A 481 -20.27 31.88 -47.54
N VAL A 482 -20.83 30.90 -48.26
CA VAL A 482 -21.28 29.61 -47.68
C VAL A 482 -20.09 28.79 -47.17
N GLN A 483 -18.99 28.73 -47.93
CA GLN A 483 -17.75 28.08 -47.51
C GLN A 483 -17.13 28.79 -46.30
N ARG A 484 -17.06 30.12 -46.28
CA ARG A 484 -16.63 30.92 -45.12
C ARG A 484 -17.48 30.64 -43.89
N LYS A 485 -18.82 30.60 -44.00
CA LYS A 485 -19.72 30.24 -42.90
C LYS A 485 -19.46 28.81 -42.38
N ARG A 486 -19.25 27.84 -43.29
CA ARG A 486 -18.88 26.46 -42.94
C ARG A 486 -17.54 26.40 -42.20
N LEU A 487 -16.52 27.10 -42.68
CA LEU A 487 -15.20 27.18 -42.07
C LEU A 487 -15.25 27.86 -40.71
N ILE A 488 -16.01 28.95 -40.54
CA ILE A 488 -16.25 29.58 -39.23
C ILE A 488 -16.86 28.57 -38.24
N LEU A 489 -17.94 27.87 -38.62
CA LEU A 489 -18.56 26.83 -37.78
C LEU A 489 -17.60 25.66 -37.48
N GLN A 490 -16.65 25.37 -38.36
CA GLN A 490 -15.65 24.31 -38.18
C GLN A 490 -14.51 24.76 -37.27
N ILE A 491 -14.07 26.02 -37.37
CA ILE A 491 -13.14 26.68 -36.42
C ILE A 491 -13.78 26.74 -35.04
N ASP A 492 -15.05 27.13 -34.95
CA ASP A 492 -15.80 27.24 -33.69
C ASP A 492 -15.94 25.88 -32.98
N LYS A 493 -16.21 24.80 -33.74
CA LYS A 493 -16.17 23.41 -33.25
C LYS A 493 -14.76 22.98 -32.83
N LEU A 494 -13.72 23.36 -33.58
CA LEU A 494 -12.33 23.04 -33.24
C LEU A 494 -11.83 23.82 -32.01
N GLN A 495 -12.24 25.08 -31.84
CA GLN A 495 -11.98 25.87 -30.64
C GLN A 495 -12.67 25.25 -29.43
N LYS A 496 -13.96 24.89 -29.54
CA LYS A 496 -14.68 24.19 -28.45
C LYS A 496 -14.04 22.84 -28.11
N LYS A 497 -13.59 22.06 -29.10
CA LYS A 497 -12.86 20.79 -28.89
C LYS A 497 -11.45 20.99 -28.31
N TYR A 498 -10.74 22.04 -28.71
CA TYR A 498 -9.46 22.44 -28.13
C TYR A 498 -9.61 22.94 -26.69
N GLN A 499 -10.70 23.66 -26.41
CA GLN A 499 -11.03 24.18 -25.08
C GLN A 499 -11.44 23.06 -24.10
N THR A 500 -12.15 22.01 -24.57
CA THR A 500 -12.39 20.81 -23.75
C THR A 500 -11.16 19.91 -23.62
N LEU A 501 -10.29 19.81 -24.64
CA LEU A 501 -8.97 19.20 -24.50
C LEU A 501 -8.11 19.95 -23.46
N ILE A 502 -8.11 21.28 -23.50
CA ILE A 502 -7.48 22.13 -22.47
C ILE A 502 -8.06 21.80 -21.09
N SER A 503 -9.37 21.76 -20.92
CA SER A 503 -10.00 21.42 -19.64
C SER A 503 -9.73 19.98 -19.17
N ARG A 504 -9.24 19.10 -20.05
CA ARG A 504 -8.85 17.72 -19.74
C ARG A 504 -7.34 17.52 -19.56
N VAL A 505 -6.52 18.47 -20.05
CA VAL A 505 -5.06 18.55 -19.86
C VAL A 505 -4.71 19.45 -18.66
N LYS A 506 -5.62 20.33 -18.25
CA LYS A 506 -5.65 20.91 -16.90
C LYS A 506 -5.95 19.81 -15.87
N MET A 507 -4.91 19.40 -15.14
CA MET A 507 -5.09 18.89 -13.78
C MET A 507 -5.36 20.07 -12.82
N GLU A 508 -5.66 19.80 -11.54
CA GLU A 508 -6.24 20.78 -10.60
C GLU A 508 -5.46 22.11 -10.51
N ASP A 509 -4.14 22.06 -10.71
CA ASP A 509 -3.17 23.15 -10.79
C ASP A 509 -3.49 24.29 -11.80
N GLY A 510 -4.52 24.13 -12.65
CA GLY A 510 -5.16 25.17 -13.47
C GLY A 510 -4.33 25.81 -14.61
N THR A 511 -3.00 25.71 -14.56
CA THR A 511 -2.10 26.34 -15.54
C THR A 511 -2.10 25.65 -16.90
N MET A 512 -2.34 26.44 -17.94
CA MET A 512 -1.94 26.12 -19.30
C MET A 512 -0.41 25.98 -19.39
N ARG A 513 0.10 24.81 -19.76
CA ARG A 513 1.52 24.58 -20.09
C ARG A 513 1.61 23.79 -21.40
N SER A 514 2.48 24.21 -22.31
CA SER A 514 2.66 23.60 -23.65
C SER A 514 3.18 22.16 -23.53
N ALA A 515 2.92 21.31 -24.53
CA ALA A 515 3.50 19.96 -24.58
C ALA A 515 5.03 19.98 -24.43
N ASN A 516 5.71 20.98 -25.01
CA ASN A 516 7.15 21.16 -24.86
C ASN A 516 7.58 21.41 -23.41
N TYR A 517 6.75 22.05 -22.58
CA TYR A 517 7.05 22.21 -21.15
C TYR A 517 7.09 20.85 -20.44
N TYR A 518 6.18 19.92 -20.79
CA TYR A 518 6.20 18.59 -20.19
C TYR A 518 7.36 17.73 -20.69
N VAL A 519 7.77 17.88 -21.96
CA VAL A 519 9.00 17.23 -22.47
C VAL A 519 10.25 17.79 -21.78
N ILE A 520 10.36 19.11 -21.65
CA ILE A 520 11.49 19.76 -20.96
C ILE A 520 11.49 19.42 -19.46
N LYS A 521 10.32 19.46 -18.79
CA LYS A 521 10.21 19.08 -17.38
C LYS A 521 10.55 17.61 -17.16
N ALA A 522 10.06 16.69 -17.98
CA ALA A 522 10.42 15.28 -17.89
C ALA A 522 11.91 15.03 -18.18
N ALA A 523 12.52 15.78 -19.11
CA ALA A 523 13.96 15.74 -19.35
C ALA A 523 14.76 16.30 -18.17
N GLN A 524 14.32 17.41 -17.57
CA GLN A 524 14.94 18.00 -16.38
C GLN A 524 14.78 17.12 -15.14
N GLU A 525 13.61 16.54 -14.91
CA GLU A 525 13.37 15.58 -13.82
C GLU A 525 14.19 14.31 -14.03
N ARG A 526 14.27 13.80 -15.26
CA ARG A 526 15.18 12.70 -15.60
C ARG A 526 16.65 13.07 -15.36
N GLN A 527 17.09 14.27 -15.73
CA GLN A 527 18.47 14.72 -15.54
C GLN A 527 18.81 15.01 -14.08
N LEU A 528 17.84 15.47 -13.28
CA LEU A 528 17.95 15.61 -11.84
C LEU A 528 18.03 14.23 -11.17
N LEU A 529 17.20 13.26 -11.59
CA LEU A 529 17.28 11.87 -11.13
C LEU A 529 18.60 11.21 -11.56
N GLU A 530 19.08 11.41 -12.78
CA GLU A 530 20.39 10.93 -13.24
C GLU A 530 21.57 11.62 -12.51
N ALA A 531 21.37 12.80 -11.90
CA ALA A 531 22.32 13.48 -11.02
C ALA A 531 22.10 13.20 -9.52
N GLU A 532 21.00 12.53 -9.16
CA GLU A 532 20.66 12.06 -7.83
C GLU A 532 21.04 10.58 -7.65
N VAL A 533 20.96 9.78 -8.72
CA VAL A 533 21.49 8.40 -8.81
C VAL A 533 22.93 8.31 -8.27
N PRO A 534 23.94 9.08 -8.71
CA PRO A 534 25.29 8.98 -8.14
C PRO A 534 25.36 9.37 -6.65
N LYS A 535 24.48 10.25 -6.16
CA LYS A 535 24.40 10.58 -4.73
C LYS A 535 23.77 9.46 -3.93
N LEU A 536 22.71 8.85 -4.46
CA LEU A 536 22.07 7.67 -3.90
C LEU A 536 22.96 6.43 -4.02
N GLU A 537 23.85 6.35 -5.02
CA GLU A 537 24.89 5.34 -5.11
C GLU A 537 26.01 5.59 -4.09
N ASP A 538 26.42 6.84 -3.87
CA ASP A 538 27.33 7.20 -2.77
C ASP A 538 26.71 6.95 -1.39
N GLU A 539 25.42 7.23 -1.20
CA GLU A 539 24.68 6.93 0.02
C GLU A 539 24.44 5.43 0.18
N VAL A 540 24.14 4.70 -0.88
CA VAL A 540 24.10 3.23 -0.87
C VAL A 540 25.49 2.63 -0.68
N ASN A 541 26.58 3.28 -1.12
CA ASN A 541 27.94 2.81 -0.89
C ASN A 541 28.43 3.15 0.53
N LYS A 542 28.00 4.28 1.12
CA LYS A 542 28.11 4.56 2.56
C LYS A 542 27.29 3.55 3.35
N VAL A 543 26.01 3.38 3.08
CA VAL A 543 25.15 2.37 3.72
C VAL A 543 25.66 0.95 3.46
N ARG A 544 26.37 0.63 2.36
CA ARG A 544 27.08 -0.65 2.19
C ARG A 544 28.40 -0.72 2.97
N ALA A 545 29.09 0.39 3.21
CA ALA A 545 30.25 0.44 4.08
C ALA A 545 29.81 0.33 5.55
N ASP A 546 28.76 1.04 5.94
CA ASP A 546 28.09 0.97 7.25
C ASP A 546 27.44 -0.39 7.45
N VAL A 547 26.79 -0.99 6.44
CA VAL A 547 26.33 -2.38 6.49
C VAL A 547 27.50 -3.35 6.51
N LYS A 548 28.65 -3.08 5.89
CA LYS A 548 29.86 -3.91 6.08
C LYS A 548 30.51 -3.72 7.45
N LEU A 549 30.40 -2.53 8.05
CA LEU A 549 30.85 -2.23 9.40
C LEU A 549 29.87 -2.76 10.45
N LEU A 550 28.58 -2.87 10.14
CA LEU A 550 27.54 -3.53 10.92
C LEU A 550 27.47 -5.03 10.64
N GLU A 551 27.93 -5.52 9.50
CA GLU A 551 28.19 -6.94 9.24
C GLU A 551 29.39 -7.33 10.08
N LYS A 552 30.53 -6.64 9.96
CA LYS A 552 31.67 -6.81 10.86
C LYS A 552 31.31 -6.62 12.33
N ALA A 553 30.63 -5.56 12.72
CA ALA A 553 30.23 -5.37 14.11
C ALA A 553 29.16 -6.37 14.53
N THR A 554 28.28 -6.87 13.66
CA THR A 554 27.39 -8.00 13.97
C THR A 554 28.09 -9.35 13.84
N ASP A 555 29.27 -9.45 13.26
CA ASP A 555 30.11 -10.64 13.19
C ASP A 555 31.03 -10.69 14.41
N GLU A 556 31.59 -9.56 14.85
CA GLU A 556 32.19 -9.35 16.18
C GLU A 556 31.15 -9.47 17.29
N ILE A 557 29.91 -8.99 17.08
CA ILE A 557 28.77 -9.22 17.99
C ILE A 557 28.16 -10.62 17.78
N LYS A 558 28.39 -11.35 16.68
CA LYS A 558 28.07 -12.79 16.55
C LYS A 558 29.19 -13.66 17.07
N GLU A 559 30.44 -13.21 17.15
CA GLU A 559 31.60 -13.95 17.67
C GLU A 559 31.69 -13.72 19.16
N SER A 560 31.47 -12.50 19.65
CA SER A 560 31.23 -12.25 21.06
C SER A 560 29.87 -12.77 21.52
N ASN A 561 28.78 -12.71 20.72
CA ASN A 561 27.58 -13.50 21.05
C ASN A 561 27.77 -15.00 20.81
N ASN A 562 28.70 -15.52 20.01
CA ASN A 562 28.91 -16.97 19.90
C ASN A 562 29.84 -17.47 20.99
N ALA A 563 30.79 -16.67 21.48
CA ALA A 563 31.46 -16.90 22.76
C ALA A 563 30.43 -16.84 23.90
N LEU A 564 29.60 -15.79 23.94
CA LEU A 564 28.49 -15.65 24.90
C LEU A 564 27.29 -16.58 24.62
N ARG A 565 27.25 -17.36 23.53
CA ARG A 565 26.24 -18.41 23.25
C ARG A 565 26.83 -19.80 23.44
N CYS A 566 28.15 -19.96 23.34
CA CYS A 566 28.85 -21.09 23.94
C CYS A 566 28.84 -20.99 25.48
N SER A 567 28.73 -19.78 26.05
CA SER A 567 28.54 -19.58 27.50
C SER A 567 27.09 -19.32 27.97
N LEU A 568 26.18 -18.79 27.13
CA LEU A 568 24.77 -18.48 27.45
C LEU A 568 23.74 -19.02 26.43
N ASN A 569 24.12 -19.95 25.54
CA ASN A 569 23.19 -20.74 24.72
C ASN A 569 23.57 -22.24 24.66
N THR A 570 24.41 -22.67 25.61
CA THR A 570 24.20 -23.93 26.32
C THR A 570 22.88 -23.92 27.14
N PRO A 571 22.31 -22.73 27.45
CA PRO A 571 20.89 -22.51 27.74
C PRO A 571 20.15 -21.71 26.60
N ARG A 572 19.31 -20.72 26.91
CA ARG A 572 18.48 -19.78 26.08
C ARG A 572 17.60 -20.33 24.92
N SER A 573 18.14 -20.81 23.81
CA SER A 573 17.39 -21.54 22.76
C SER A 573 17.57 -23.05 22.89
N LEU A 574 18.70 -23.45 23.46
CA LEU A 574 18.79 -24.73 24.12
C LEU A 574 17.81 -24.71 25.31
N GLU A 575 17.65 -23.63 26.08
CA GLU A 575 16.66 -23.58 27.19
C GLU A 575 15.27 -24.00 26.76
N LEU A 576 14.63 -23.43 25.73
CA LEU A 576 13.21 -23.78 25.51
C LEU A 576 13.00 -25.23 24.99
N ALA A 577 13.96 -25.76 24.23
CA ALA A 577 13.95 -27.15 23.77
C ALA A 577 14.50 -28.14 24.82
N GLN A 578 15.38 -27.67 25.71
CA GLN A 578 15.83 -28.35 26.93
C GLN A 578 14.71 -28.37 27.93
N GLU A 579 14.03 -27.27 28.26
CA GLU A 579 12.83 -27.16 29.10
C GLU A 579 11.78 -28.13 28.59
N GLN A 580 11.47 -28.18 27.30
CA GLN A 580 10.56 -29.22 26.79
C GLN A 580 11.12 -30.64 26.96
N LYS A 581 12.44 -30.87 26.83
CA LYS A 581 13.09 -32.18 27.13
C LYS A 581 13.31 -32.46 28.62
N TYR A 582 13.29 -31.44 29.48
CA TYR A 582 13.69 -31.42 30.89
C TYR A 582 12.45 -31.45 31.76
N LEU A 583 11.36 -30.82 31.33
CA LEU A 583 10.00 -31.12 31.76
C LEU A 583 9.62 -32.54 31.30
N LYS A 584 9.92 -32.96 30.06
CA LYS A 584 9.70 -34.37 29.65
C LYS A 584 10.63 -35.36 30.38
N GLN A 585 11.86 -34.99 30.74
CA GLN A 585 12.74 -35.81 31.59
C GLN A 585 12.35 -35.77 33.07
N LEU A 586 11.88 -34.63 33.60
CA LEU A 586 11.33 -34.51 34.96
C LEU A 586 10.08 -35.35 35.07
N TYR A 587 9.14 -35.22 34.14
CA TYR A 587 7.95 -36.04 34.02
C TYR A 587 8.29 -37.53 33.93
N LEU A 588 9.25 -37.93 33.09
CA LEU A 588 9.70 -39.32 33.01
C LEU A 588 10.39 -39.79 34.30
N GLN A 589 11.27 -39.00 34.90
CA GLN A 589 11.91 -39.30 36.19
C GLN A 589 10.90 -39.33 37.34
N ALA A 590 9.87 -38.49 37.32
CA ALA A 590 8.79 -38.46 38.29
C ALA A 590 7.89 -39.69 38.12
N LYS A 591 7.62 -40.09 36.87
CA LYS A 591 6.92 -41.33 36.49
C LYS A 591 7.72 -42.60 36.80
N GLU A 592 9.04 -42.53 36.78
CA GLU A 592 9.94 -43.59 37.25
C GLU A 592 10.04 -43.61 38.78
N ARG A 593 10.05 -42.44 39.44
CA ARG A 593 9.98 -42.33 40.91
C ARG A 593 8.63 -42.78 41.47
N THR A 594 7.51 -42.54 40.79
CA THR A 594 6.21 -43.12 41.19
C THR A 594 6.21 -44.63 40.99
N ARG A 595 6.69 -45.14 39.85
CA ARG A 595 6.86 -46.60 39.62
C ARG A 595 7.82 -47.26 40.62
N PHE A 596 8.87 -46.56 41.07
CA PHE A 596 9.78 -47.04 42.10
C PHE A 596 9.05 -47.12 43.44
N LYS A 597 8.37 -46.04 43.87
CA LYS A 597 7.54 -46.01 45.08
C LYS A 597 6.41 -47.04 45.08
N GLN A 598 5.80 -47.32 43.93
CA GLN A 598 4.81 -48.39 43.77
C GLN A 598 5.40 -49.78 44.05
N ARG A 599 6.68 -50.00 43.69
CA ARG A 599 7.39 -51.24 44.02
C ARG A 599 7.83 -51.30 45.48
N GLU A 600 8.25 -50.17 46.05
CA GLU A 600 8.53 -50.06 47.49
C GLU A 600 7.26 -50.33 48.32
N GLU A 601 6.11 -49.75 47.92
CA GLU A 601 4.81 -49.98 48.54
C GLU A 601 4.37 -51.44 48.41
N ALA A 602 4.49 -52.03 47.22
CA ALA A 602 4.15 -53.44 46.99
C ALA A 602 5.04 -54.40 47.80
N ALA A 603 6.35 -54.14 47.89
CA ALA A 603 7.26 -54.95 48.69
C ALA A 603 6.97 -54.81 50.20
N LEU A 604 6.64 -53.60 50.68
CA LEU A 604 6.23 -53.38 52.07
C LEU A 604 4.86 -54.00 52.39
N LEU A 605 3.96 -54.11 51.42
CA LEU A 605 2.71 -54.86 51.53
C LEU A 605 2.96 -56.38 51.59
N GLU A 606 3.85 -56.92 50.76
CA GLU A 606 4.23 -58.34 50.81
C GLU A 606 4.93 -58.69 52.14
N GLU A 607 5.86 -57.85 52.60
CA GLU A 607 6.46 -57.94 53.94
C GLU A 607 5.45 -57.89 55.10
N LEU A 608 4.33 -57.19 54.91
CA LEU A 608 3.23 -57.06 55.87
C LEU A 608 2.34 -58.30 55.84
N GLU A 609 1.97 -58.81 54.66
CA GLU A 609 1.25 -60.08 54.53
C GLU A 609 2.04 -61.23 55.15
N GLU A 610 3.36 -61.29 54.94
CA GLU A 610 4.18 -62.29 55.63
C GLU A 610 4.18 -62.10 57.16
N ALA A 611 4.07 -60.86 57.66
CA ALA A 611 3.97 -60.61 59.11
C ALA A 611 2.60 -61.02 59.67
N GLU A 612 1.52 -60.82 58.91
CA GLU A 612 0.18 -61.34 59.25
C GLU A 612 0.18 -62.87 59.27
N ARG A 613 0.82 -63.54 58.29
CA ARG A 613 0.99 -65.01 58.28
C ARG A 613 1.87 -65.52 59.45
N ARG A 614 2.89 -64.76 59.87
CA ARG A 614 3.71 -65.09 61.07
C ARG A 614 2.87 -65.00 62.35
N LEU A 615 2.07 -63.95 62.50
CA LEU A 615 1.17 -63.78 63.63
C LEU A 615 0.10 -64.89 63.68
N GLU A 616 -0.55 -65.18 62.55
CA GLU A 616 -1.57 -66.24 62.44
C GLU A 616 -1.02 -67.62 62.83
N ASN A 617 0.25 -67.90 62.51
CA ASN A 617 0.91 -69.15 62.93
C ASN A 617 1.24 -69.17 64.43
N ALA A 618 1.71 -68.06 65.00
CA ALA A 618 1.93 -67.95 66.45
C ALA A 618 0.61 -68.08 67.24
N GLU A 619 -0.51 -67.61 66.71
CA GLU A 619 -1.84 -67.82 67.29
C GLU A 619 -2.30 -69.29 67.21
N LYS A 620 -2.04 -69.99 66.10
CA LYS A 620 -2.31 -71.44 65.99
C LYS A 620 -1.48 -72.23 67.01
N GLU A 621 -0.19 -71.94 67.14
CA GLU A 621 0.69 -72.58 68.13
C GLU A 621 0.17 -72.34 69.56
N ARG A 622 -0.13 -71.09 69.92
CA ARG A 622 -0.76 -70.74 71.21
C ARG A 622 -2.04 -71.55 71.46
N ASN A 623 -2.93 -71.64 70.47
CA ASN A 623 -4.21 -72.35 70.61
C ASN A 623 -3.99 -73.85 70.89
N THR A 624 -3.00 -74.49 70.25
CA THR A 624 -2.65 -75.90 70.56
C THR A 624 -2.12 -76.06 71.99
N VAL A 625 -1.34 -75.11 72.50
CA VAL A 625 -0.89 -75.12 73.90
C VAL A 625 -2.08 -74.98 74.86
N GLU A 626 -3.02 -74.07 74.59
CA GLU A 626 -4.26 -73.96 75.37
C GLU A 626 -5.14 -75.23 75.34
N GLU A 627 -5.11 -76.01 74.25
CA GLU A 627 -5.76 -77.32 74.17
C GLU A 627 -5.08 -78.37 75.05
N THR A 628 -3.74 -78.46 75.02
CA THR A 628 -3.02 -79.38 75.91
C THR A 628 -3.23 -79.03 77.39
N ILE A 629 -3.32 -77.73 77.74
CA ILE A 629 -3.66 -77.27 79.08
C ILE A 629 -5.08 -77.71 79.48
N ARG A 630 -6.07 -77.53 78.60
CA ARG A 630 -7.46 -78.00 78.83
C ARG A 630 -7.52 -79.50 79.09
N ASP A 631 -6.76 -80.32 78.37
CA ASP A 631 -6.74 -81.77 78.56
C ASP A 631 -5.92 -82.24 79.77
N LEU A 632 -4.98 -81.44 80.27
CA LEU A 632 -4.33 -81.67 81.56
C LEU A 632 -5.28 -81.33 82.72
N LEU A 633 -6.04 -80.22 82.63
CA LEU A 633 -7.02 -79.83 83.65
C LEU A 633 -8.10 -80.90 83.86
N LYS A 634 -8.66 -81.47 82.78
CA LYS A 634 -9.62 -82.59 82.86
C LYS A 634 -9.08 -83.79 83.64
N LYS A 635 -7.79 -84.12 83.50
CA LYS A 635 -7.14 -85.25 84.20
C LYS A 635 -6.98 -84.95 85.70
N VAL A 636 -6.68 -83.71 86.07
CA VAL A 636 -6.61 -83.27 87.48
C VAL A 636 -7.99 -83.34 88.14
N GLU A 637 -9.05 -82.90 87.46
CA GLU A 637 -10.42 -82.96 87.97
C GLU A 637 -10.93 -84.38 88.29
N VAL A 638 -10.53 -85.38 87.49
CA VAL A 638 -10.89 -86.78 87.78
C VAL A 638 -10.17 -87.25 89.03
N GLY A 639 -8.87 -86.97 89.16
CA GLY A 639 -8.07 -87.36 90.32
C GLY A 639 -8.52 -86.73 91.64
N THR A 640 -9.03 -85.49 91.64
CA THR A 640 -9.58 -84.88 92.87
C THR A 640 -10.91 -85.51 93.29
N LYS A 641 -11.81 -85.81 92.34
CA LYS A 641 -13.11 -86.45 92.62
C LYS A 641 -12.94 -87.86 93.21
N GLU A 642 -11.95 -88.63 92.74
CA GLU A 642 -11.60 -89.93 93.32
C GLU A 642 -11.08 -89.84 94.77
N ALA A 643 -10.35 -88.77 95.12
CA ALA A 643 -9.82 -88.56 96.47
C ALA A 643 -10.92 -88.21 97.50
N ASP A 644 -11.88 -87.36 97.14
CA ASP A 644 -12.98 -86.97 98.03
C ASP A 644 -13.90 -88.15 98.36
N GLU A 645 -14.14 -89.05 97.40
CA GLU A 645 -14.89 -90.29 97.64
C GLU A 645 -14.24 -91.20 98.69
N GLN A 646 -12.91 -91.30 98.70
CA GLN A 646 -12.16 -92.09 99.69
C GLN A 646 -12.30 -91.45 101.09
N ALA A 647 -12.22 -90.13 101.19
CA ALA A 647 -12.36 -89.41 102.46
C ALA A 647 -13.75 -89.61 103.11
N VAL A 648 -14.83 -89.63 102.30
CA VAL A 648 -16.20 -89.91 102.79
C VAL A 648 -16.33 -91.34 103.30
N LYS A 649 -15.72 -92.32 102.62
CA LYS A 649 -15.72 -93.74 103.04
C LYS A 649 -15.00 -93.92 104.39
N HIS A 650 -13.83 -93.30 104.58
CA HIS A 650 -13.11 -93.33 105.87
C HIS A 650 -13.89 -92.70 107.04
N ARG A 651 -14.60 -91.58 106.83
CA ARG A 651 -15.41 -90.95 107.89
C ARG A 651 -16.54 -91.86 108.41
N ARG A 652 -17.13 -92.69 107.55
CA ARG A 652 -18.21 -93.64 107.93
C ARG A 652 -17.69 -94.79 108.80
N ALA A 653 -16.56 -95.40 108.45
CA ALA A 653 -15.96 -96.48 109.25
C ALA A 653 -15.57 -96.00 110.66
N ARG A 654 -14.93 -94.82 110.78
CA ARG A 654 -14.47 -94.25 112.06
C ARG A 654 -15.62 -93.99 113.05
N THR A 655 -16.81 -93.62 112.56
CA THR A 655 -17.98 -93.36 113.40
C THR A 655 -18.73 -94.62 113.84
N GLN A 656 -18.52 -95.76 113.17
CA GLN A 656 -19.02 -97.07 113.62
C GLN A 656 -18.14 -97.65 114.74
N LEU A 657 -16.80 -97.61 114.59
CA LEU A 657 -15.86 -98.02 115.65
C LEU A 657 -16.08 -97.25 116.97
N GLN A 658 -16.34 -95.94 116.88
CA GLN A 658 -16.66 -95.10 118.04
C GLN A 658 -18.03 -95.37 118.70
N LYS A 659 -18.86 -96.28 118.17
CA LYS A 659 -20.05 -96.80 118.88
C LYS A 659 -19.71 -98.09 119.61
N LEU A 660 -19.12 -99.07 118.92
CA LEU A 660 -18.72 -100.35 119.51
C LEU A 660 -17.79 -100.18 120.73
N ALA A 661 -16.87 -99.21 120.67
CA ALA A 661 -15.97 -98.87 121.79
C ALA A 661 -16.68 -98.24 123.01
N ARG A 662 -17.95 -97.84 122.91
CA ARG A 662 -18.80 -97.44 124.04
C ARG A 662 -19.64 -98.60 124.56
N ASP A 663 -20.24 -99.39 123.68
CA ASP A 663 -21.12 -100.50 124.04
C ASP A 663 -20.39 -101.61 124.86
N ILE A 664 -19.07 -101.73 124.70
CA ILE A 664 -18.18 -102.61 125.49
C ILE A 664 -17.90 -102.04 126.89
N LYS A 665 -17.95 -100.71 127.07
CA LYS A 665 -17.53 -100.01 128.29
C LYS A 665 -18.58 -100.03 129.41
N GLU A 666 -19.82 -100.39 129.10
CA GLU A 666 -20.95 -100.41 130.06
C GLU A 666 -21.27 -101.82 130.61
N LYS A 667 -20.50 -102.87 130.24
CA LYS A 667 -20.90 -104.28 130.46
C LYS A 667 -19.94 -105.18 131.24
N HIS A 668 -18.73 -104.72 131.59
CA HIS A 668 -17.73 -105.53 132.29
C HIS A 668 -17.06 -104.77 133.43
N GLU A 669 -16.62 -105.50 134.46
CA GLU A 669 -15.93 -104.94 135.62
C GLU A 669 -14.49 -104.51 135.28
N VAL A 670 -13.94 -103.61 136.09
CA VAL A 670 -12.78 -102.75 135.75
C VAL A 670 -11.50 -103.55 135.45
N GLU A 671 -11.33 -104.74 136.02
CA GLU A 671 -10.13 -105.57 135.80
C GLU A 671 -10.19 -106.40 134.51
N GLU A 672 -11.39 -106.80 134.05
CA GLU A 672 -11.57 -107.45 132.75
C GLU A 672 -11.41 -106.45 131.61
N PHE A 673 -12.02 -105.27 131.74
CA PHE A 673 -11.88 -104.17 130.77
C PHE A 673 -10.41 -103.86 130.47
N ARG A 674 -9.55 -103.82 131.51
CA ARG A 674 -8.11 -103.53 131.38
C ARG A 674 -7.30 -104.66 130.73
N ARG A 675 -7.85 -105.88 130.59
CA ARG A 675 -7.28 -106.93 129.72
C ARG A 675 -7.73 -106.76 128.27
N ILE A 676 -9.04 -106.61 128.05
CA ILE A 676 -9.63 -106.49 126.71
C ILE A 676 -9.08 -105.26 125.96
N GLU A 677 -8.93 -104.12 126.65
CA GLU A 677 -8.35 -102.90 126.06
C GLU A 677 -6.89 -103.10 125.61
N LYS A 678 -6.10 -103.90 126.35
CA LYS A 678 -4.71 -104.23 125.99
C LYS A 678 -4.62 -105.23 124.84
N GLU A 679 -5.52 -106.22 124.78
CA GLU A 679 -5.57 -107.15 123.65
C GLU A 679 -6.04 -106.46 122.37
N MET A 680 -7.01 -105.55 122.45
CA MET A 680 -7.47 -104.74 121.31
C MET A 680 -6.35 -103.83 120.78
N GLN A 681 -5.61 -103.16 121.66
CA GLN A 681 -4.43 -102.36 121.26
C GLN A 681 -3.33 -103.23 120.61
N LEU A 682 -3.11 -104.46 121.10
CA LEU A 682 -2.19 -105.42 120.47
C LEU A 682 -2.64 -105.89 119.09
N VAL A 683 -3.95 -105.91 118.80
CA VAL A 683 -4.48 -106.18 117.45
C VAL A 683 -4.29 -104.96 116.54
N GLU A 684 -4.66 -103.75 116.96
CA GLU A 684 -4.46 -102.52 116.16
C GLU A 684 -2.99 -102.30 115.79
N VAL A 685 -2.05 -102.54 116.73
CA VAL A 685 -0.61 -102.45 116.47
C VAL A 685 -0.14 -103.52 115.47
N ARG A 686 -0.73 -104.73 115.49
CA ARG A 686 -0.40 -105.79 114.52
C ARG A 686 -0.94 -105.48 113.13
N GLU A 687 -2.14 -104.90 113.00
CA GLU A 687 -2.73 -104.57 111.71
C GLU A 687 -2.08 -103.33 111.08
N THR A 688 -1.77 -102.30 111.87
CA THR A 688 -1.06 -101.10 111.38
C THR A 688 0.35 -101.41 110.88
N VAL A 689 1.12 -102.27 111.58
CA VAL A 689 2.41 -102.78 111.08
C VAL A 689 2.23 -103.53 109.75
N LYS A 690 1.14 -104.30 109.60
CA LYS A 690 0.81 -105.01 108.36
C LYS A 690 0.54 -104.05 107.19
N GLU A 691 -0.28 -103.01 107.42
CA GLU A 691 -0.55 -101.97 106.40
C GLU A 691 0.73 -101.23 105.97
N VAL A 692 1.58 -100.84 106.94
CA VAL A 692 2.82 -100.11 106.64
C VAL A 692 3.76 -100.96 105.79
N LEU A 693 3.91 -102.26 106.10
CA LEU A 693 4.71 -103.18 105.29
C LEU A 693 4.15 -103.37 103.87
N TYR A 694 2.82 -103.37 103.68
CA TYR A 694 2.22 -103.39 102.34
C TYR A 694 2.43 -102.08 101.57
N LYS A 695 2.33 -100.92 102.23
CA LYS A 695 2.59 -99.61 101.60
C LYS A 695 4.06 -99.44 101.21
N LEU A 696 4.99 -99.91 102.05
CA LEU A 696 6.42 -99.99 101.72
C LEU A 696 6.69 -100.89 100.51
N LYS A 697 6.05 -102.07 100.44
CA LYS A 697 6.17 -102.96 99.27
C LYS A 697 5.59 -102.34 97.99
N ALA A 698 4.52 -101.55 98.08
CA ALA A 698 3.97 -100.83 96.93
C ALA A 698 4.92 -99.74 96.41
N MET A 699 5.50 -98.91 97.29
CA MET A 699 6.49 -97.90 96.88
C MET A 699 7.76 -98.53 96.28
N ALA A 700 8.21 -99.68 96.80
CA ALA A 700 9.32 -100.44 96.21
C ALA A 700 9.01 -101.01 94.81
N ILE A 701 7.73 -101.11 94.40
CA ILE A 701 7.33 -101.52 93.04
C ILE A 701 7.19 -100.29 92.13
N GLU A 702 6.68 -99.16 92.64
CA GLU A 702 6.50 -97.92 91.86
C GLU A 702 7.78 -97.07 91.72
N SER A 703 8.86 -97.39 92.43
CA SER A 703 10.15 -96.67 92.36
C SER A 703 11.34 -97.61 92.64
N PRO A 704 11.92 -98.25 91.60
CA PRO A 704 12.95 -99.29 91.78
C PRO A 704 14.24 -98.75 92.41
N GLU A 705 14.59 -97.48 92.20
CA GLU A 705 15.78 -96.83 92.78
C GLU A 705 15.73 -96.73 94.32
N ILE A 706 14.55 -96.79 94.92
CA ILE A 706 14.33 -96.71 96.37
C ILE A 706 14.03 -98.10 96.96
N ALA A 707 13.73 -99.10 96.11
CA ALA A 707 13.36 -100.45 96.53
C ALA A 707 14.43 -101.12 97.40
N GLU A 708 15.70 -101.06 96.97
CA GLU A 708 16.83 -101.67 97.68
C GLU A 708 17.04 -101.06 99.07
N VAL A 709 16.84 -99.74 99.20
CA VAL A 709 16.87 -99.02 100.48
C VAL A 709 15.72 -99.44 101.40
N ILE A 710 14.52 -99.63 100.84
CA ILE A 710 13.34 -100.10 101.60
C ILE A 710 13.52 -101.54 102.08
N GLU A 711 13.94 -102.47 101.22
CA GLU A 711 14.11 -103.87 101.62
C GLU A 711 15.26 -104.05 102.62
N GLY A 712 16.36 -103.30 102.47
CA GLY A 712 17.45 -103.22 103.44
C GLY A 712 16.99 -102.72 104.81
N LYS A 713 16.29 -101.57 104.86
CA LYS A 713 15.77 -100.99 106.11
C LYS A 713 14.76 -101.89 106.82
N VAL A 714 13.96 -102.66 106.09
CA VAL A 714 13.02 -103.61 106.70
C VAL A 714 13.73 -104.85 107.25
N MET A 715 14.80 -105.33 106.60
CA MET A 715 15.64 -106.40 107.15
C MET A 715 16.44 -105.97 108.40
N GLU A 716 16.99 -104.75 108.42
CA GLU A 716 17.64 -104.18 109.62
C GLU A 716 16.69 -104.17 110.85
N ALA A 717 15.41 -103.92 110.63
CA ALA A 717 14.38 -103.93 111.67
C ALA A 717 13.93 -105.33 112.13
N GLY A 718 14.52 -106.41 111.59
CA GLY A 718 14.15 -107.80 111.91
C GLY A 718 12.78 -108.23 111.39
N LEU A 719 12.14 -107.41 110.55
CA LEU A 719 10.82 -107.67 109.98
C LEU A 719 10.96 -108.27 108.58
N LYS A 720 9.94 -109.04 108.15
CA LYS A 720 9.88 -109.60 106.79
C LYS A 720 8.73 -108.94 106.03
N LEU A 721 9.02 -108.47 104.82
CA LEU A 721 7.99 -108.01 103.88
C LEU A 721 7.03 -109.17 103.57
N PRO A 722 5.70 -108.97 103.57
CA PRO A 722 4.72 -110.02 103.30
C PRO A 722 4.96 -110.72 101.96
N SER A 723 5.04 -112.06 101.99
CA SER A 723 5.32 -112.90 100.82
C SER A 723 4.11 -113.14 99.89
N GLY A 724 3.09 -112.27 99.97
CA GLY A 724 1.86 -112.37 99.19
C GLY A 724 1.03 -111.09 99.29
N LEU A 725 0.50 -110.64 98.14
CA LEU A 725 -0.28 -109.41 98.01
C LEU A 725 -1.64 -109.53 98.71
N SER A 726 -2.00 -108.54 99.53
CA SER A 726 -3.34 -108.47 100.14
C SER A 726 -4.39 -108.11 99.09
N SER A 727 -5.41 -108.96 98.91
CA SER A 727 -6.45 -108.76 97.90
C SER A 727 -7.49 -107.70 98.30
N ALA A 728 -7.15 -106.42 98.11
CA ALA A 728 -8.10 -105.32 98.03
C ALA A 728 -7.94 -104.64 96.65
N ARG A 729 -8.97 -104.74 95.79
CA ARG A 729 -8.84 -104.47 94.36
C ARG A 729 -8.87 -102.96 94.05
N SER A 730 -7.72 -102.39 93.69
CA SER A 730 -7.64 -101.20 92.83
C SER A 730 -7.36 -101.63 91.39
N SER A 731 -8.26 -101.33 90.45
CA SER A 731 -8.08 -101.68 89.04
C SER A 731 -7.20 -100.66 88.30
N LYS A 732 -5.88 -100.67 88.57
CA LYS A 732 -4.90 -100.15 87.61
C LYS A 732 -4.74 -101.20 86.50
N SER A 733 -5.02 -100.81 85.26
CA SER A 733 -4.61 -101.56 84.05
C SER A 733 -3.38 -100.88 83.45
N SER A 734 -2.22 -101.55 83.50
CA SER A 734 -0.97 -101.06 82.90
C SER A 734 -0.79 -101.59 81.47
N SER A 735 0.16 -100.99 80.74
CA SER A 735 0.95 -101.59 79.63
C SER A 735 0.19 -102.04 78.34
N SER A 736 0.77 -101.96 77.14
CA SER A 736 2.02 -101.31 76.68
C SER A 736 2.09 -101.27 75.13
N SER A 737 3.06 -100.52 74.61
CA SER A 737 3.91 -100.87 73.44
C SER A 737 3.28 -101.35 72.11
N SER A 738 3.50 -100.56 71.04
CA SER A 738 3.95 -100.97 69.69
C SER A 738 3.39 -102.25 69.02
N GLY A 739 2.84 -102.11 67.81
CA GLY A 739 2.61 -103.29 66.94
C GLY A 739 2.03 -102.95 65.55
N SER A 740 2.87 -102.96 64.52
CA SER A 740 2.49 -102.70 63.13
C SER A 740 1.70 -103.83 62.45
N ALA A 741 1.04 -103.48 61.35
CA ALA A 741 0.81 -104.34 60.17
C ALA A 741 -0.19 -105.52 60.24
N SER A 742 -1.38 -105.27 59.68
CA SER A 742 -2.06 -106.09 58.64
C SER A 742 -2.10 -107.63 58.74
N SER A 743 -3.32 -108.20 58.65
CA SER A 743 -3.76 -108.86 57.39
C SER A 743 -5.15 -109.53 57.44
N ARG A 744 -5.81 -109.53 56.28
CA ARG A 744 -6.70 -110.59 55.74
C ARG A 744 -7.87 -111.14 56.60
N SER A 745 -9.07 -110.74 56.15
CA SER A 745 -10.15 -111.63 55.70
C SER A 745 -10.97 -112.41 56.75
N SER A 746 -12.18 -112.93 56.48
CA SER A 746 -12.84 -113.13 55.17
C SER A 746 -14.38 -113.06 55.23
N LEU A 747 -15.00 -112.54 54.16
CA LEU A 747 -16.16 -113.13 53.44
C LEU A 747 -17.39 -113.59 54.26
N LYS A 748 -18.56 -112.95 54.06
CA LYS A 748 -19.69 -113.42 53.18
C LYS A 748 -20.85 -113.99 54.03
N ASP A 749 -22.09 -114.17 53.54
CA ASP A 749 -22.81 -113.84 52.29
C ASP A 749 -24.30 -113.60 52.70
N THR A 750 -25.26 -113.07 51.94
CA THR A 750 -25.38 -112.74 50.50
C THR A 750 -26.10 -111.37 50.37
N SER A 751 -26.96 -110.91 49.45
CA SER A 751 -27.57 -111.31 48.14
C SER A 751 -28.26 -110.07 47.53
N TRP A 752 -28.39 -109.84 46.21
CA TRP A 752 -27.71 -110.37 45.01
C TRP A 752 -28.06 -109.47 43.79
N THR A 753 -27.14 -109.33 42.82
CA THR A 753 -27.32 -109.20 41.33
C THR A 753 -28.39 -108.24 40.73
N ALA A 754 -28.18 -107.46 39.66
CA ALA A 754 -27.10 -107.27 38.66
C ALA A 754 -27.29 -105.86 37.97
N THR A 755 -26.70 -105.41 36.83
CA THR A 755 -25.93 -106.05 35.73
C THR A 755 -25.02 -105.03 34.96
N ARG A 756 -23.95 -105.54 34.33
CA ARG A 756 -23.25 -105.14 33.09
C ARG A 756 -23.27 -103.67 32.54
N ARG A 757 -22.03 -103.17 32.29
CA ARG A 757 -21.57 -102.19 31.26
C ARG A 757 -21.82 -102.71 29.80
N PRO A 758 -21.44 -102.02 28.66
CA PRO A 758 -20.69 -100.75 28.48
C PRO A 758 -21.09 -99.78 27.31
N LEU A 759 -20.43 -98.61 27.27
CA LEU A 759 -19.96 -97.81 26.09
C LEU A 759 -20.93 -97.02 25.14
N ALA A 760 -20.37 -95.88 24.66
CA ALA A 760 -20.65 -95.11 23.43
C ALA A 760 -21.87 -94.14 23.33
N GLY A 761 -21.70 -93.08 22.51
CA GLY A 761 -22.72 -92.05 22.17
C GLY A 761 -22.60 -90.75 23.00
N SER A 762 -22.61 -89.49 22.51
CA SER A 762 -23.07 -88.84 21.25
C SER A 762 -24.60 -88.64 21.19
N ILE A 763 -25.22 -87.48 20.91
CA ILE A 763 -24.83 -86.06 20.68
C ILE A 763 -26.15 -85.19 20.71
N LEU A 764 -26.09 -83.83 20.68
CA LEU A 764 -27.24 -82.86 20.50
C LEU A 764 -28.29 -82.78 21.67
N ASN A 765 -29.05 -81.68 21.92
CA ASN A 765 -28.89 -80.23 21.69
C ASN A 765 -29.97 -79.44 22.48
N ILE A 766 -30.11 -78.12 22.20
CA ILE A 766 -31.20 -77.20 22.57
C ILE A 766 -31.08 -76.68 24.02
N ASP A 767 -30.47 -75.53 24.28
CA ASP A 767 -30.63 -74.13 23.76
C ASP A 767 -31.72 -73.34 24.51
N LEU A 768 -31.34 -72.20 25.09
CA LEU A 768 -32.02 -70.92 24.87
C LEU A 768 -31.16 -69.75 25.38
N ASP A 769 -31.13 -68.68 24.60
CA ASP A 769 -30.24 -67.52 24.75
C ASP A 769 -30.69 -66.54 25.85
N LEU A 770 -29.82 -65.56 26.16
CA LEU A 770 -30.16 -64.15 25.90
C LEU A 770 -28.94 -63.22 25.99
N ASP A 771 -28.78 -62.37 24.98
CA ASP A 771 -27.78 -61.29 24.88
C ASP A 771 -28.26 -59.96 25.50
N ASN A 772 -27.30 -59.04 25.70
CA ASN A 772 -27.45 -57.63 26.11
C ASN A 772 -27.77 -57.44 27.62
N ILE A 773 -27.24 -56.42 28.30
CA ILE A 773 -26.74 -55.10 27.86
C ILE A 773 -25.26 -54.89 28.20
#